data_AF-A0A7U4QQS6-F1
#
_entry.id   AF-A0A7U4QQS6-F1
#
_cell.length_a   1.000
_cell.length_b   1.000
_cell.length_c   1.000
_cell.angle_alpha   90.00
_cell.angle_beta   90.00
_cell.angle_gamma   90.00
#
_symmetry.space_group_name_H-M   'P 1'
#
loop_
_entity.id
_entity.type
_entity.pdbx_description
1 polymer ?
#
loop_
_entity_poly.entity_id
_entity_poly.type
_entity_poly.pdbx_seq_one_letter_code
_entity_poly.pdbx_strand_id
1 'polypeptide(L)'
;MSDSISPIAIVDELKQSYLDYAMSVIVSRALPDVRDGFKPVHRRVMYAMHVLSNDYNKPYKKSARVVGDVIGKYHPHGDSAVYDAIVRMAQDFSLRYPMVDGQGNFGSIDDDPPAAMRYTEVRMTKLTHQMLADLDKDTVDWEDNYDGSERMPSVLPARVPNLLVNGATGIAVGMATNMAPHNLTEVINACLAYAENPQVSAEELMTHISGPDFPTGGIIYGRAGILDAYRTGKGRLHVRGRYIIEPMSDTGVNRDRERIVFTEVPYQTNKAKLIERIAELVRDKKIEGITEIRDESDKDGMRIAIDLRRGETAEVIVNNLFLQTPLESSFSINMVALDNGQPKLLTLRQLIAAFVRHRQEVVTRRTIYELNKARVRGHLLEGLTVALANIDEIIAAIKASANRGLARESLLNNTWGSGSVVAMLTAAGSQSVRPEFIEGEDPKAPFGLIEGEERYRLSLEQVNAILDMQLHRLTGLEQDKLTEEYQDLLREIAHLESILGDFDKLMAIISNEMIEIRDNFGDERRTDIIDSRTDFNREDLIPEQTVVMTVSRTGYAKTQPIDDYVAQKRGGKGKSATAMKEDDVIDHLVVTSTHATVLCFTDTGRVFSLRGFEVPIASRGARGRPLVNLIGLNGDETVTTILPIPKIVEELSVEGETSLTDTLINSDIDNDDASLKDSTQAEPPFVFFATANGTVKRVELKQFANIRSNGLIAVGLEEGDKLVSARITNGSQEVMLFASSGKAIRFDENDARAMGRTAKGVRGMRLATNEFIKSLVVIEDDVREILIACENGFGKRTFIDEFNTQNRGGGGVIAIKTSDRNGALVRATKVEPEDDIILISDKGTLVRTPVEHVASSGRNTQGVTLIRLSKDEKLVAMARVEHEESDNALVDAMREDGTFEPEGQEQIDIDAATENTAPTDE
;
A
#
# COMPACT_ATOMS: atom_id res chain seq x y z
N MET A 1 -44.04 -16.60 -46.37
CA MET A 1 -44.78 -15.57 -45.62
C MET A 1 -43.80 -14.45 -45.37
N SER A 2 -44.16 -13.21 -45.72
CA SER A 2 -43.34 -12.03 -45.49
C SER A 2 -43.26 -11.76 -43.99
N ASP A 3 -42.08 -11.86 -43.40
CA ASP A 3 -41.86 -11.44 -42.02
C ASP A 3 -42.21 -9.95 -41.90
N SER A 4 -43.27 -9.66 -41.16
CA SER A 4 -43.66 -8.29 -40.85
C SER A 4 -42.57 -7.67 -39.97
N ILE A 5 -41.81 -6.74 -40.53
CA ILE A 5 -40.85 -5.93 -39.78
C ILE A 5 -41.64 -5.06 -38.80
N SER A 6 -41.74 -5.49 -37.55
CA SER A 6 -42.30 -4.70 -36.45
C SER A 6 -41.22 -3.74 -35.94
N PRO A 7 -41.49 -2.44 -35.81
CA PRO A 7 -40.53 -1.48 -35.29
C PRO A 7 -40.19 -1.80 -33.83
N ILE A 8 -38.88 -1.87 -33.52
CA ILE A 8 -38.36 -2.08 -32.16
C ILE A 8 -38.45 -0.75 -31.39
N ALA A 9 -38.86 -0.81 -30.12
CA ALA A 9 -38.88 0.37 -29.27
C ALA A 9 -37.45 0.83 -28.96
N ILE A 10 -37.20 2.15 -29.03
CA ILE A 10 -35.87 2.72 -28.79
C ILE A 10 -35.28 2.36 -27.42
N VAL A 11 -36.13 2.19 -26.41
CA VAL A 11 -35.71 1.81 -25.05
C VAL A 11 -35.17 0.38 -25.02
N ASP A 12 -35.81 -0.53 -25.74
CA ASP A 12 -35.40 -1.93 -25.81
C ASP A 12 -34.12 -2.07 -26.65
N GLU A 13 -34.03 -1.37 -27.78
CA GLU A 13 -32.83 -1.34 -28.62
C GLU A 13 -31.62 -0.78 -27.87
N LEU A 14 -31.78 0.35 -27.16
CA LEU A 14 -30.69 0.95 -26.39
C LEU A 14 -30.19 0.01 -25.28
N LYS A 15 -31.12 -0.65 -24.58
CA LYS A 15 -30.78 -1.61 -23.52
C LYS A 15 -30.04 -2.82 -24.09
N GLN A 16 -30.52 -3.38 -25.19
CA GLN A 16 -29.90 -4.55 -25.82
C GLN A 16 -28.52 -4.20 -26.38
N SER A 17 -28.41 -3.15 -27.19
CA SER A 17 -27.13 -2.67 -27.75
C SER A 17 -26.10 -2.36 -26.66
N TYR A 18 -26.51 -1.73 -25.55
CA TYR A 18 -25.61 -1.46 -24.42
C TYR A 18 -25.15 -2.75 -23.72
N LEU A 19 -26.06 -3.70 -23.51
CA LEU A 19 -25.76 -4.97 -22.83
C LEU A 19 -24.84 -5.86 -23.67
N ASP A 20 -25.07 -5.93 -24.98
CA ASP A 20 -24.23 -6.70 -25.91
C ASP A 20 -22.80 -6.12 -25.96
N TYR A 21 -22.68 -4.78 -26.03
CA TYR A 21 -21.38 -4.11 -25.96
C TYR A 21 -20.70 -4.35 -24.60
N ALA A 22 -21.42 -4.21 -23.49
CA ALA A 22 -20.87 -4.42 -22.15
C ALA A 22 -20.36 -5.84 -21.96
N MET A 23 -21.15 -6.84 -22.36
CA MET A 23 -20.76 -8.26 -22.28
C MET A 23 -19.53 -8.57 -23.13
N SER A 24 -19.49 -8.06 -24.37
CA SER A 24 -18.32 -8.22 -25.24
C SER A 24 -17.05 -7.62 -24.63
N VAL A 25 -17.14 -6.43 -24.01
CA VAL A 25 -16.00 -5.79 -23.35
C VAL A 25 -15.54 -6.56 -22.11
N ILE A 26 -16.48 -7.07 -21.31
CA ILE A 26 -16.16 -7.83 -20.08
C ILE A 26 -15.45 -9.14 -20.44
N VAL A 27 -16.03 -9.94 -21.34
CA VAL A 27 -15.56 -11.31 -21.62
C VAL A 27 -14.40 -11.34 -22.60
N SER A 28 -14.42 -10.49 -23.65
CA SER A 28 -13.50 -10.63 -24.79
C SER A 28 -12.44 -9.53 -24.86
N ARG A 29 -12.33 -8.64 -23.86
CA ARG A 29 -11.36 -7.53 -23.90
C ARG A 29 -10.67 -7.25 -22.57
N ALA A 30 -11.42 -6.96 -21.51
CA ALA A 30 -10.88 -6.27 -20.35
C ALA A 30 -10.31 -7.19 -19.26
N LEU A 31 -10.97 -8.32 -19.00
CA LEU A 31 -10.61 -9.24 -17.91
C LEU A 31 -9.75 -10.41 -18.40
N PRO A 32 -8.79 -10.89 -17.59
CA PRO A 32 -8.03 -12.11 -17.87
C PRO A 32 -8.86 -13.37 -17.56
N ASP A 33 -8.51 -14.50 -18.18
CA ASP A 33 -9.02 -15.82 -17.78
C ASP A 33 -8.21 -16.35 -16.58
N VAL A 34 -8.90 -16.98 -15.62
CA VAL A 34 -8.27 -17.50 -14.40
C VAL A 34 -7.25 -18.62 -14.67
N ARG A 35 -7.41 -19.36 -15.78
CA ARG A 35 -6.62 -20.56 -16.08
C ARG A 35 -5.23 -20.24 -16.62
N ASP A 36 -5.10 -19.23 -17.47
CA ASP A 36 -3.82 -18.83 -18.09
C ASP A 36 -3.37 -17.40 -17.72
N GLY A 37 -4.23 -16.61 -17.08
CA GLY A 37 -3.95 -15.25 -16.67
C GLY A 37 -3.86 -14.23 -17.80
N PHE A 38 -4.29 -14.58 -19.01
CA PHE A 38 -4.18 -13.70 -20.18
C PHE A 38 -5.52 -13.14 -20.64
N LYS A 39 -5.47 -11.87 -21.06
CA LYS A 39 -6.51 -11.29 -21.93
C LYS A 39 -6.40 -11.84 -23.35
N PRO A 40 -7.49 -11.80 -24.16
CA PRO A 40 -7.48 -12.35 -25.52
C PRO A 40 -6.38 -11.80 -26.44
N VAL A 41 -6.02 -10.51 -26.32
CA VAL A 41 -4.94 -9.93 -27.15
C VAL A 41 -3.60 -10.61 -26.90
N HIS A 42 -3.24 -10.89 -25.64
CA HIS A 42 -1.98 -11.55 -25.31
C HIS A 42 -1.95 -13.00 -25.82
N ARG A 43 -3.06 -13.74 -25.66
CA ARG A 43 -3.21 -15.12 -26.14
C ARG A 43 -3.00 -15.19 -27.66
N ARG A 44 -3.66 -14.30 -28.40
CA ARG A 44 -3.54 -14.22 -29.87
C ARG A 44 -2.13 -13.84 -30.32
N VAL A 45 -1.46 -12.91 -29.62
CA VAL A 45 -0.07 -12.56 -29.90
C VAL A 45 0.86 -13.76 -29.73
N MET A 46 0.79 -14.44 -28.58
CA MET A 46 1.64 -15.61 -28.33
C MET A 46 1.33 -16.76 -29.29
N TYR A 47 0.05 -17.01 -29.60
CA TYR A 47 -0.34 -18.02 -30.57
C TYR A 47 0.19 -17.70 -31.99
N ALA A 48 0.07 -16.45 -32.44
CA ALA A 48 0.65 -16.04 -33.73
C ALA A 48 2.19 -16.18 -33.74
N MET A 49 2.87 -15.83 -32.64
CA MET A 49 4.32 -16.04 -32.51
C MET A 49 4.70 -17.52 -32.56
N HIS A 50 3.87 -18.40 -31.99
CA HIS A 50 4.03 -19.85 -32.05
C HIS A 50 3.86 -20.38 -33.48
N VAL A 51 2.79 -20.00 -34.18
CA VAL A 51 2.54 -20.38 -35.59
C VAL A 51 3.65 -19.87 -36.51
N LEU A 52 4.19 -18.67 -36.25
CA LEU A 52 5.34 -18.11 -36.97
C LEU A 52 6.67 -18.77 -36.58
N SER A 53 6.69 -19.73 -35.65
CA SER A 53 7.89 -20.37 -35.11
C SER A 53 8.94 -19.35 -34.65
N ASN A 54 8.52 -18.36 -33.87
CA ASN A 54 9.35 -17.28 -33.35
C ASN A 54 9.93 -17.62 -31.97
N ASP A 55 10.68 -18.72 -31.92
CA ASP A 55 11.21 -19.35 -30.71
C ASP A 55 12.38 -18.59 -30.07
N TYR A 56 12.60 -18.77 -28.76
CA TYR A 56 13.69 -18.09 -28.03
C TYR A 56 15.09 -18.39 -28.59
N ASN A 57 15.30 -19.55 -29.21
CA ASN A 57 16.59 -19.97 -29.75
C ASN A 57 16.78 -19.59 -31.23
N LYS A 58 15.81 -18.87 -31.82
CA LYS A 58 15.87 -18.37 -33.20
C LYS A 58 16.24 -16.88 -33.23
N PRO A 59 16.67 -16.38 -34.40
CA PRO A 59 16.89 -14.95 -34.59
C PRO A 59 15.62 -14.14 -34.35
N TYR A 60 15.78 -12.92 -33.84
CA TYR A 60 14.67 -11.97 -33.66
C TYR A 60 13.95 -11.69 -34.99
N LYS A 61 12.64 -11.38 -34.90
CA LYS A 61 11.81 -11.00 -36.04
C LYS A 61 11.27 -9.59 -35.84
N LYS A 62 11.14 -8.83 -36.95
CA LYS A 62 10.55 -7.49 -36.92
C LYS A 62 9.15 -7.51 -36.29
N SER A 63 8.91 -6.62 -35.32
CA SER A 63 7.62 -6.52 -34.62
C SER A 63 6.47 -6.28 -35.60
N ALA A 64 6.68 -5.44 -36.63
CA ALA A 64 5.71 -5.19 -37.70
C ALA A 64 5.17 -6.47 -38.37
N ARG A 65 6.00 -7.51 -38.53
CA ARG A 65 5.57 -8.79 -39.12
C ARG A 65 4.64 -9.55 -38.17
N VAL A 66 4.97 -9.58 -36.88
CA VAL A 66 4.15 -10.26 -35.86
C VAL A 66 2.81 -9.54 -35.71
N VAL A 67 2.84 -8.21 -35.59
CA VAL A 67 1.63 -7.37 -35.51
C VAL A 67 0.73 -7.58 -36.72
N GLY A 68 1.29 -7.57 -37.94
CA GLY A 68 0.54 -7.80 -39.17
C GLY A 68 -0.15 -9.17 -39.22
N ASP A 69 0.53 -10.24 -38.77
CA ASP A 69 -0.05 -11.59 -38.74
C ASP A 69 -1.18 -11.71 -37.71
N VAL A 70 -1.01 -11.11 -36.52
CA VAL A 70 -2.03 -11.07 -35.47
C VAL A 70 -3.29 -10.36 -35.95
N ILE A 71 -3.15 -9.19 -36.59
CA ILE A 71 -4.30 -8.42 -37.08
C ILE A 71 -4.98 -9.12 -38.25
N GLY A 72 -4.19 -9.67 -39.18
CA GLY A 72 -4.71 -10.33 -40.36
C GLY A 72 -5.57 -11.55 -40.01
N LYS A 73 -5.14 -12.35 -39.02
CA LYS A 73 -5.77 -13.66 -38.74
C LYS A 73 -6.64 -13.71 -37.49
N TYR A 74 -6.25 -13.05 -36.41
CA TYR A 74 -6.80 -13.35 -35.07
C TYR A 74 -7.41 -12.14 -34.35
N HIS A 75 -6.95 -10.92 -34.62
CA HIS A 75 -7.35 -9.72 -33.87
C HIS A 75 -7.73 -8.57 -34.81
N PRO A 76 -8.99 -8.49 -35.26
CA PRO A 76 -9.46 -7.51 -36.25
C PRO A 76 -9.68 -6.13 -35.61
N HIS A 77 -8.69 -5.64 -34.86
CA HIS A 77 -8.66 -4.34 -34.21
C HIS A 77 -7.35 -3.63 -34.56
N GLY A 78 -7.24 -2.35 -34.20
CA GLY A 78 -6.10 -1.51 -34.58
C GLY A 78 -4.75 -2.08 -34.20
N ASP A 79 -3.74 -1.75 -35.00
CA ASP A 79 -2.35 -2.18 -34.86
C ASP A 79 -1.69 -1.67 -33.58
N SER A 80 -2.05 -0.47 -33.14
CA SER A 80 -1.55 0.12 -31.90
C SER A 80 -1.81 -0.77 -30.69
N ALA A 81 -3.02 -1.29 -30.52
CA ALA A 81 -3.38 -2.10 -29.35
C ALA A 81 -2.56 -3.41 -29.27
N VAL A 82 -2.29 -4.02 -30.43
CA VAL A 82 -1.46 -5.24 -30.51
C VAL A 82 0.00 -4.90 -30.23
N TYR A 83 0.51 -3.80 -30.80
CA TYR A 83 1.89 -3.38 -30.59
C TYR A 83 2.15 -2.98 -29.13
N ASP A 84 1.24 -2.22 -28.52
CA ASP A 84 1.35 -1.81 -27.11
C ASP A 84 1.32 -3.02 -26.17
N ALA A 85 0.51 -4.05 -26.49
CA ALA A 85 0.51 -5.30 -25.75
C ALA A 85 1.86 -6.05 -25.86
N ILE A 86 2.45 -6.11 -27.06
CA ILE A 86 3.79 -6.68 -27.27
C ILE A 86 4.84 -5.90 -26.49
N VAL A 87 4.79 -4.56 -26.56
CA VAL A 87 5.75 -3.70 -25.87
C VAL A 87 5.69 -3.93 -24.36
N ARG A 88 4.48 -3.94 -23.79
CA ARG A 88 4.30 -4.20 -22.36
C ARG A 88 4.79 -5.59 -21.94
N MET A 89 4.62 -6.60 -22.79
CA MET A 89 5.11 -7.95 -22.54
C MET A 89 6.64 -8.08 -22.59
N ALA A 90 7.33 -7.10 -23.18
CA ALA A 90 8.79 -7.04 -23.28
C ALA A 90 9.46 -6.13 -22.22
N GLN A 91 8.69 -5.30 -21.52
CA GLN A 91 9.20 -4.39 -20.49
C GLN A 91 9.35 -5.10 -19.14
N ASP A 92 10.60 -5.21 -18.67
CA ASP A 92 10.97 -5.82 -17.39
C ASP A 92 10.54 -5.03 -16.15
N PHE A 93 10.36 -3.71 -16.28
CA PHE A 93 9.77 -2.85 -15.26
C PHE A 93 8.24 -2.90 -15.24
N SER A 94 7.59 -3.42 -16.29
CA SER A 94 6.12 -3.57 -16.33
C SER A 94 5.65 -4.93 -15.84
N LEU A 95 6.34 -6.01 -16.20
CA LEU A 95 5.99 -7.39 -15.84
C LEU A 95 7.10 -8.02 -15.00
N ARG A 96 6.72 -8.78 -13.98
CA ARG A 96 7.68 -9.46 -13.12
C ARG A 96 8.47 -10.54 -13.87
N TYR A 97 7.82 -11.21 -14.83
CA TYR A 97 8.41 -12.19 -15.75
C TYR A 97 7.96 -11.90 -17.19
N PRO A 98 8.80 -11.25 -18.01
CA PRO A 98 8.49 -10.93 -19.40
C PRO A 98 8.13 -12.15 -20.27
N MET A 99 7.13 -11.98 -21.12
CA MET A 99 6.62 -13.00 -22.05
C MET A 99 7.14 -12.80 -23.49
N VAL A 100 7.81 -11.68 -23.75
CA VAL A 100 8.43 -11.38 -25.03
C VAL A 100 9.86 -10.92 -24.77
N ASP A 101 10.81 -11.48 -25.50
CA ASP A 101 12.20 -11.01 -25.55
C ASP A 101 12.29 -10.00 -26.69
N GLY A 102 12.52 -8.73 -26.34
CA GLY A 102 12.57 -7.60 -27.27
C GLY A 102 13.97 -7.07 -27.49
N GLN A 103 14.29 -6.74 -28.75
CA GLN A 103 15.51 -6.03 -29.13
C GLN A 103 15.15 -4.67 -29.77
N GLY A 104 15.68 -3.59 -29.19
CA GLY A 104 15.42 -2.20 -29.60
C GLY A 104 14.92 -1.34 -28.44
N ASN A 105 14.42 -0.14 -28.75
CA ASN A 105 13.83 0.74 -27.74
C ASN A 105 12.36 0.36 -27.49
N PHE A 106 12.08 -0.23 -26.33
CA PHE A 106 10.75 -0.62 -25.85
C PHE A 106 10.17 0.38 -24.83
N GLY A 107 10.71 1.59 -24.78
CA GLY A 107 10.36 2.61 -23.79
C GLY A 107 11.15 2.46 -22.49
N SER A 108 10.91 3.39 -21.57
CA SER A 108 11.59 3.49 -20.29
C SER A 108 10.59 3.70 -19.16
N ILE A 109 11.06 3.67 -17.91
CA ILE A 109 10.26 4.03 -16.72
C ILE A 109 9.84 5.51 -16.71
N ASP A 110 10.44 6.35 -17.55
CA ASP A 110 10.18 7.78 -17.65
C ASP A 110 8.99 8.12 -18.58
N ASP A 111 8.17 7.12 -18.95
CA ASP A 111 7.11 7.20 -19.98
C ASP A 111 7.64 7.56 -21.39
N ASP A 112 8.92 7.28 -21.68
CA ASP A 112 9.41 7.39 -23.05
C ASP A 112 8.67 6.38 -23.95
N PRO A 113 8.05 6.81 -25.05
CA PRO A 113 7.33 5.90 -25.91
C PRO A 113 8.29 4.91 -26.58
N PRO A 114 7.85 3.66 -26.84
CA PRO A 114 8.65 2.71 -27.60
C PRO A 114 8.93 3.26 -29.01
N ALA A 115 10.04 2.81 -29.61
CA ALA A 115 10.27 3.08 -31.02
C ALA A 115 9.16 2.45 -31.88
N ALA A 116 8.95 2.96 -33.10
CA ALA A 116 7.97 2.38 -34.01
C ALA A 116 8.27 0.88 -34.31
N MET A 117 7.21 0.08 -34.50
CA MET A 117 7.27 -1.38 -34.73
C MET A 117 8.15 -1.84 -35.92
N ARG A 118 8.57 -0.92 -36.79
CA ARG A 118 9.52 -1.17 -37.89
C ARG A 118 10.98 -1.27 -37.43
N TYR A 119 11.31 -0.71 -36.27
CA TYR A 119 12.66 -0.70 -35.71
C TYR A 119 12.87 -1.79 -34.66
N THR A 120 11.82 -2.13 -33.89
CA THR A 120 11.89 -3.15 -32.86
C THR A 120 11.81 -4.56 -33.45
N GLU A 121 12.45 -5.49 -32.75
CA GLU A 121 12.42 -6.91 -33.07
C GLU A 121 12.05 -7.70 -31.81
N VAL A 122 11.34 -8.82 -31.98
CA VAL A 122 10.81 -9.62 -30.89
C VAL A 122 10.93 -11.11 -31.16
N ARG A 123 11.02 -11.90 -30.09
CA ARG A 123 10.84 -13.36 -30.06
C ARG A 123 10.23 -13.81 -28.74
N MET A 124 9.79 -15.05 -28.65
CA MET A 124 9.26 -15.61 -27.40
C MET A 124 10.39 -15.82 -26.38
N THR A 125 10.09 -15.65 -25.08
CA THR A 125 11.01 -16.06 -24.01
C THR A 125 10.91 -17.58 -23.81
N LYS A 126 11.88 -18.16 -23.06
CA LYS A 126 11.80 -19.58 -22.64
C LYS A 126 10.56 -19.87 -21.80
N LEU A 127 10.11 -18.90 -21.00
CA LEU A 127 8.90 -19.04 -20.17
C LEU A 127 7.63 -19.09 -21.02
N THR A 128 7.58 -18.30 -22.10
CA THR A 128 6.45 -18.30 -23.05
C THR A 128 6.24 -19.66 -23.71
N HIS A 129 7.31 -20.41 -23.98
CA HIS A 129 7.18 -21.79 -24.46
C HIS A 129 6.49 -22.71 -23.44
N GLN A 130 6.71 -22.51 -22.14
CA GLN A 130 6.01 -23.28 -21.10
C GLN A 130 4.51 -22.95 -21.03
N MET A 131 4.10 -21.77 -21.51
CA MET A 131 2.69 -21.42 -21.64
C MET A 131 2.01 -22.11 -22.84
N LEU A 132 2.78 -22.44 -23.89
CA LEU A 132 2.29 -23.00 -25.16
C LEU A 132 2.61 -24.49 -25.35
N ALA A 133 3.30 -25.11 -24.40
CA ALA A 133 3.73 -26.50 -24.49
C ALA A 133 2.52 -27.44 -24.62
N ASP A 134 2.66 -28.46 -25.48
CA ASP A 134 1.62 -29.47 -25.76
C ASP A 134 0.32 -28.93 -26.41
N LEU A 135 0.35 -27.75 -27.03
CA LEU A 135 -0.82 -27.17 -27.70
C LEU A 135 -1.32 -28.02 -28.90
N ASP A 136 -0.42 -28.74 -29.56
CA ASP A 136 -0.70 -29.64 -30.69
C ASP A 136 -1.27 -31.01 -30.28
N LYS A 137 -1.42 -31.26 -28.97
CA LYS A 137 -1.86 -32.54 -28.40
C LYS A 137 -3.31 -32.53 -27.90
N ASP A 138 -4.16 -31.73 -28.53
CA ASP A 138 -5.59 -31.57 -28.17
C ASP A 138 -5.83 -31.31 -26.67
N THR A 139 -4.99 -30.45 -26.08
CA THR A 139 -4.99 -30.17 -24.64
C THR A 139 -5.97 -29.09 -24.22
N VAL A 140 -6.50 -28.32 -25.17
CA VAL A 140 -7.41 -27.19 -24.95
C VAL A 140 -8.46 -27.13 -26.05
N ASP A 141 -9.55 -26.43 -25.77
CA ASP A 141 -10.59 -26.19 -26.77
C ASP A 141 -10.15 -25.15 -27.81
N TRP A 142 -10.65 -25.34 -29.01
CA TRP A 142 -10.32 -24.53 -30.18
C TRP A 142 -11.55 -23.79 -30.66
N GLU A 143 -11.42 -22.49 -30.80
CA GLU A 143 -12.44 -21.58 -31.30
C GLU A 143 -12.10 -21.13 -32.73
N ASP A 144 -13.13 -20.86 -33.51
CA ASP A 144 -12.97 -20.22 -34.80
C ASP A 144 -12.58 -18.74 -34.60
N ASN A 145 -11.76 -18.21 -35.50
CA ASN A 145 -11.48 -16.78 -35.55
C ASN A 145 -12.73 -15.99 -35.99
N TYR A 146 -12.58 -14.66 -36.12
CA TYR A 146 -13.71 -13.76 -36.36
C TYR A 146 -14.45 -13.98 -37.71
N ASP A 147 -13.83 -14.65 -38.69
CA ASP A 147 -14.41 -14.96 -40.00
C ASP A 147 -14.53 -16.47 -40.31
N GLY A 148 -14.15 -17.33 -39.37
CA GLY A 148 -14.21 -18.78 -39.52
C GLY A 148 -13.14 -19.40 -40.43
N SER A 149 -12.13 -18.64 -40.86
CA SER A 149 -11.06 -19.14 -41.74
C SER A 149 -9.89 -19.81 -41.01
N GLU A 150 -9.68 -19.48 -39.74
CA GLU A 150 -8.58 -19.96 -38.90
C GLU A 150 -9.10 -20.44 -37.55
N ARG A 151 -8.34 -21.33 -36.89
CA ARG A 151 -8.62 -21.76 -35.51
C ARG A 151 -7.64 -21.14 -34.53
N MET A 152 -8.10 -20.88 -33.31
CA MET A 152 -7.28 -20.37 -32.21
C MET A 152 -7.68 -21.03 -30.88
N PRO A 153 -6.75 -21.17 -29.93
CA PRO A 153 -7.08 -21.77 -28.63
C PRO A 153 -7.91 -20.81 -27.77
N SER A 154 -8.94 -21.35 -27.10
CA SER A 154 -9.76 -20.60 -26.15
C SER A 154 -8.97 -20.19 -24.90
N VAL A 155 -8.09 -21.08 -24.44
CA VAL A 155 -7.16 -20.93 -23.31
C VAL A 155 -5.82 -21.58 -23.67
N LEU A 156 -4.72 -21.18 -23.05
CA LEU A 156 -3.43 -21.86 -23.24
C LEU A 156 -3.26 -23.05 -22.29
N PRO A 157 -2.53 -24.13 -22.68
CA PRO A 157 -2.18 -25.26 -21.82
C PRO A 157 -1.09 -24.88 -20.78
N ALA A 158 -1.29 -23.74 -20.12
CA ALA A 158 -0.33 -23.07 -19.26
C ALA A 158 0.26 -24.02 -18.21
N ARG A 159 1.60 -24.05 -18.13
CA ARG A 159 2.36 -24.73 -17.06
C ARG A 159 2.73 -23.81 -15.90
N VAL A 160 2.50 -22.50 -16.05
CA VAL A 160 2.83 -21.47 -15.06
C VAL A 160 1.55 -20.76 -14.62
N PRO A 161 1.33 -20.52 -13.31
CA PRO A 161 0.19 -19.78 -12.77
C PRO A 161 0.34 -18.26 -13.03
N ASN A 162 0.37 -17.87 -14.30
CA ASN A 162 0.75 -16.53 -14.75
C ASN A 162 -0.14 -15.40 -14.18
N LEU A 163 -1.42 -15.67 -13.89
CA LEU A 163 -2.31 -14.68 -13.30
C LEU A 163 -1.81 -14.18 -11.94
N LEU A 164 -1.25 -15.07 -11.11
CA LEU A 164 -0.66 -14.71 -9.82
C LEU A 164 0.75 -14.15 -10.00
N VAL A 165 1.53 -14.77 -10.88
CA VAL A 165 2.95 -14.46 -11.08
C VAL A 165 3.16 -13.06 -11.67
N ASN A 166 2.43 -12.71 -12.74
CA ASN A 166 2.55 -11.40 -13.38
C ASN A 166 1.44 -10.41 -13.02
N GLY A 167 0.35 -10.90 -12.43
CA GLY A 167 -0.83 -10.07 -12.18
C GLY A 167 -1.55 -9.68 -13.47
N ALA A 168 -2.57 -8.84 -13.32
CA ALA A 168 -3.36 -8.33 -14.42
C ALA A 168 -4.04 -7.03 -14.02
N THR A 169 -4.14 -6.09 -14.97
CA THR A 169 -4.85 -4.82 -14.79
C THR A 169 -5.85 -4.65 -15.90
N GLY A 170 -7.08 -4.24 -15.60
CA GLY A 170 -8.13 -4.08 -16.61
C GLY A 170 -9.35 -3.36 -16.08
N ILE A 171 -9.91 -2.48 -16.89
CA ILE A 171 -11.15 -1.76 -16.60
C ILE A 171 -12.19 -2.22 -17.62
N ALA A 172 -13.28 -2.80 -17.14
CA ALA A 172 -14.40 -3.27 -17.94
C ALA A 172 -15.63 -2.37 -17.71
N VAL A 173 -16.79 -2.74 -18.27
CA VAL A 173 -18.04 -2.04 -17.99
C VAL A 173 -18.57 -2.48 -16.63
N GLY A 174 -18.62 -1.56 -15.66
CA GLY A 174 -19.17 -1.80 -14.31
C GLY A 174 -18.25 -2.56 -13.35
N MET A 175 -17.04 -2.92 -13.77
CA MET A 175 -16.07 -3.63 -12.93
C MET A 175 -14.62 -3.36 -13.36
N ALA A 176 -13.67 -3.68 -12.49
CA ALA A 176 -12.24 -3.58 -12.77
C ALA A 176 -11.50 -4.76 -12.13
N THR A 177 -10.28 -4.99 -12.58
CA THR A 177 -9.33 -5.93 -12.00
C THR A 177 -7.97 -5.24 -11.84
N ASN A 178 -7.32 -5.48 -10.71
CA ASN A 178 -5.98 -5.00 -10.42
C ASN A 178 -5.29 -6.01 -9.50
N MET A 179 -4.53 -6.93 -10.08
CA MET A 179 -3.86 -8.02 -9.38
C MET A 179 -2.36 -7.72 -9.35
N ALA A 180 -1.78 -7.81 -8.16
CA ALA A 180 -0.34 -7.62 -7.98
C ALA A 180 0.44 -8.85 -8.47
N PRO A 181 1.65 -8.67 -9.02
CA PRO A 181 2.56 -9.78 -9.33
C PRO A 181 3.09 -10.44 -8.06
N HIS A 182 3.53 -11.69 -8.16
CA HIS A 182 4.09 -12.50 -7.07
C HIS A 182 5.33 -13.25 -7.54
N ASN A 183 6.16 -13.67 -6.57
CA ASN A 183 7.33 -14.48 -6.85
C ASN A 183 6.93 -15.89 -7.34
N LEU A 184 7.53 -16.35 -8.43
CA LEU A 184 7.21 -17.64 -9.05
C LEU A 184 7.46 -18.82 -8.12
N THR A 185 8.57 -18.82 -7.40
CA THR A 185 8.96 -19.91 -6.49
C THR A 185 7.93 -20.09 -5.39
N GLU A 186 7.50 -18.99 -4.76
CA GLU A 186 6.47 -19.01 -3.71
C GLU A 186 5.12 -19.48 -4.24
N VAL A 187 4.68 -18.98 -5.40
CA VAL A 187 3.39 -19.39 -6.00
C VAL A 187 3.40 -20.87 -6.37
N ILE A 188 4.49 -21.39 -6.93
CA ILE A 188 4.60 -22.83 -7.24
C ILE A 188 4.60 -23.67 -5.96
N ASN A 189 5.32 -23.25 -4.91
CA ASN A 189 5.29 -23.94 -3.62
C ASN A 189 3.87 -23.99 -3.04
N ALA A 190 3.09 -22.92 -3.15
CA ALA A 190 1.68 -22.92 -2.73
C ALA A 190 0.81 -23.82 -3.61
N CYS A 191 1.07 -23.89 -4.92
CA CYS A 191 0.38 -24.82 -5.82
C CYS A 191 0.71 -26.28 -5.48
N LEU A 192 1.96 -26.58 -5.14
CA LEU A 192 2.41 -27.90 -4.68
C LEU A 192 1.73 -28.29 -3.36
N ALA A 193 1.68 -27.38 -2.39
CA ALA A 193 0.99 -27.61 -1.12
C ALA A 193 -0.51 -27.91 -1.33
N TYR A 194 -1.17 -27.18 -2.24
CA TYR A 194 -2.55 -27.45 -2.61
C TYR A 194 -2.71 -28.79 -3.37
N ALA A 195 -1.76 -29.14 -4.23
CA ALA A 195 -1.76 -30.40 -4.98
C ALA A 195 -1.61 -31.62 -4.05
N GLU A 196 -0.79 -31.52 -3.01
CA GLU A 196 -0.63 -32.55 -1.98
C GLU A 196 -1.85 -32.65 -1.06
N ASN A 197 -2.41 -31.50 -0.66
CA ASN A 197 -3.60 -31.45 0.19
C ASN A 197 -4.62 -30.43 -0.32
N PRO A 198 -5.63 -30.85 -1.09
CA PRO A 198 -6.69 -29.96 -1.57
C PRO A 198 -7.51 -29.29 -0.45
N GLN A 199 -7.46 -29.81 0.78
CA GLN A 199 -8.13 -29.23 1.95
C GLN A 199 -7.28 -28.21 2.72
N VAL A 200 -6.05 -27.93 2.28
CA VAL A 200 -5.14 -26.94 2.88
C VAL A 200 -5.85 -25.61 3.15
N SER A 201 -5.72 -25.07 4.35
CA SER A 201 -6.47 -23.84 4.68
C SER A 201 -5.94 -22.63 3.89
N ALA A 202 -6.75 -21.57 3.77
CA ALA A 202 -6.27 -20.33 3.15
C ALA A 202 -5.08 -19.74 3.93
N GLU A 203 -5.11 -19.80 5.26
CA GLU A 203 -4.03 -19.32 6.13
C GLU A 203 -2.73 -20.10 5.92
N GLU A 204 -2.83 -21.42 5.79
CA GLU A 204 -1.69 -22.31 5.55
C GLU A 204 -1.07 -22.04 4.17
N LEU A 205 -1.87 -21.79 3.13
CA LEU A 205 -1.36 -21.34 1.83
C LEU A 205 -0.62 -20.00 1.90
N MET A 206 -1.05 -19.08 2.78
CA MET A 206 -0.37 -17.80 2.98
C MET A 206 1.00 -17.93 3.64
N THR A 207 1.32 -19.08 4.25
CA THR A 207 2.68 -19.35 4.74
C THR A 207 3.67 -19.61 3.61
N HIS A 208 3.18 -20.06 2.45
CA HIS A 208 4.00 -20.29 1.25
C HIS A 208 4.17 -19.05 0.37
N ILE A 209 3.28 -18.05 0.50
CA ILE A 209 3.31 -16.80 -0.26
C ILE A 209 3.42 -15.62 0.71
N SER A 210 4.61 -15.06 0.79
CA SER A 210 4.94 -13.95 1.70
C SER A 210 4.08 -12.72 1.39
N GLY A 211 3.92 -12.39 0.11
CA GLY A 211 3.25 -11.20 -0.39
C GLY A 211 3.52 -10.96 -1.87
N PRO A 212 2.99 -9.86 -2.43
CA PRO A 212 3.32 -9.42 -3.78
C PRO A 212 4.83 -9.21 -4.00
N ASP A 213 5.29 -9.39 -5.24
CA ASP A 213 6.69 -9.18 -5.67
C ASP A 213 6.72 -8.29 -6.91
N PHE A 214 7.05 -7.02 -6.74
CA PHE A 214 7.03 -6.05 -7.83
C PHE A 214 8.34 -6.08 -8.64
N PRO A 215 8.27 -5.89 -9.97
CA PRO A 215 9.47 -5.88 -10.81
C PRO A 215 10.48 -4.80 -10.43
N THR A 216 10.01 -3.68 -9.88
CA THR A 216 10.81 -2.52 -9.47
C THR A 216 11.34 -2.59 -8.03
N GLY A 217 11.09 -3.70 -7.32
CA GLY A 217 11.48 -3.86 -5.92
C GLY A 217 10.59 -3.05 -4.98
N GLY A 218 11.20 -2.22 -4.13
CA GLY A 218 10.55 -1.42 -3.12
C GLY A 218 10.34 -2.17 -1.80
N ILE A 219 9.71 -1.46 -0.86
CA ILE A 219 9.43 -1.96 0.49
C ILE A 219 7.94 -1.87 0.74
N ILE A 220 7.31 -3.00 1.07
CA ILE A 220 5.93 -3.06 1.55
C ILE A 220 5.94 -2.97 3.07
N TYR A 221 5.16 -2.03 3.60
CA TYR A 221 4.96 -1.88 5.04
C TYR A 221 3.59 -2.42 5.44
N GLY A 222 3.57 -3.35 6.39
CA GLY A 222 2.35 -3.95 6.92
C GLY A 222 1.77 -5.06 6.03
N ARG A 223 1.16 -6.07 6.66
CA ARG A 223 0.57 -7.24 5.98
C ARG A 223 -0.95 -7.30 6.02
N ALA A 224 -1.61 -6.48 6.83
CA ALA A 224 -3.07 -6.51 6.97
C ALA A 224 -3.79 -6.44 5.61
N GLY A 225 -3.41 -5.49 4.77
CA GLY A 225 -3.99 -5.33 3.44
C GLY A 225 -3.69 -6.47 2.46
N ILE A 226 -2.57 -7.18 2.64
CA ILE A 226 -2.22 -8.38 1.85
C ILE A 226 -3.12 -9.54 2.28
N LEU A 227 -3.25 -9.75 3.60
CA LEU A 227 -4.08 -10.82 4.17
C LEU A 227 -5.55 -10.63 3.78
N ASP A 228 -6.07 -9.41 3.87
CA ASP A 228 -7.43 -9.07 3.44
C ASP A 228 -7.64 -9.37 1.94
N ALA A 229 -6.65 -9.00 1.10
CA ALA A 229 -6.70 -9.32 -0.32
C ALA A 229 -6.78 -10.82 -0.53
N TYR A 230 -5.92 -11.61 0.12
CA TYR A 230 -5.90 -13.06 -0.05
C TYR A 230 -7.16 -13.76 0.47
N ARG A 231 -7.76 -13.26 1.56
CA ARG A 231 -9.00 -13.80 2.15
C ARG A 231 -10.25 -13.42 1.37
N THR A 232 -10.33 -12.20 0.84
CA THR A 232 -11.58 -11.64 0.29
C THR A 232 -11.55 -11.34 -1.20
N GLY A 233 -10.36 -11.29 -1.81
CA GLY A 233 -10.15 -10.81 -3.17
C GLY A 233 -9.88 -9.31 -3.28
N LYS A 234 -9.96 -8.55 -2.17
CA LYS A 234 -9.72 -7.09 -2.14
C LYS A 234 -8.87 -6.68 -0.96
N GLY A 235 -7.94 -5.75 -1.19
CA GLY A 235 -7.10 -5.20 -0.13
C GLY A 235 -6.31 -4.01 -0.63
N ARG A 236 -5.67 -3.29 0.29
CA ARG A 236 -4.81 -2.15 -0.05
C ARG A 236 -3.50 -2.26 0.69
N LEU A 237 -2.39 -2.12 -0.02
CA LEU A 237 -1.06 -2.09 0.56
C LEU A 237 -0.35 -0.80 0.16
N HIS A 238 0.69 -0.45 0.92
CA HIS A 238 1.53 0.72 0.66
C HIS A 238 2.93 0.25 0.26
N VAL A 239 3.45 0.78 -0.83
CA VAL A 239 4.80 0.49 -1.34
C VAL A 239 5.62 1.77 -1.26
N ARG A 240 6.79 1.68 -0.60
CA ARG A 240 7.78 2.75 -0.52
C ARG A 240 8.97 2.47 -1.44
N GLY A 241 9.55 3.54 -1.97
CA GLY A 241 10.85 3.50 -2.62
C GLY A 241 11.97 3.19 -1.61
N ARG A 242 12.99 2.45 -2.05
CA ARG A 242 14.17 2.16 -1.24
C ARG A 242 15.14 3.34 -1.31
N TYR A 243 15.68 3.73 -0.16
CA TYR A 243 16.65 4.79 -0.07
C TYR A 243 17.81 4.43 0.86
N ILE A 244 18.92 5.13 0.66
CA ILE A 244 20.06 5.18 1.56
C ILE A 244 20.40 6.63 1.87
N ILE A 245 21.05 6.87 3.00
CA ILE A 245 21.59 8.18 3.38
C ILE A 245 23.11 8.09 3.26
N GLU A 246 23.71 9.00 2.49
CA GLU A 246 25.16 9.08 2.31
C GLU A 246 25.67 10.50 2.66
N PRO A 247 26.88 10.63 3.23
CA PRO A 247 27.51 11.93 3.37
C PRO A 247 27.88 12.50 1.98
N MET A 248 27.73 13.81 1.79
CA MET A 248 28.05 14.45 0.50
C MET A 248 29.55 14.44 0.17
N SER A 249 30.42 14.27 1.16
CA SER A 249 31.88 14.29 0.97
C SER A 249 32.60 13.67 2.16
N ASP A 250 33.59 12.82 1.89
CA ASP A 250 34.43 12.21 2.93
C ASP A 250 35.52 13.17 3.47
N THR A 251 35.83 14.27 2.77
CA THR A 251 36.87 15.25 3.16
C THR A 251 36.49 16.70 2.84
N GLY A 252 36.68 17.62 3.80
CA GLY A 252 36.50 19.08 3.59
C GLY A 252 35.19 19.67 4.13
N VAL A 253 34.83 20.86 3.62
CA VAL A 253 33.78 21.76 4.16
C VAL A 253 32.35 21.18 4.08
N ASN A 254 32.15 20.12 3.29
CA ASN A 254 30.84 19.48 3.06
C ASN A 254 30.63 18.17 3.85
N ARG A 255 31.52 17.80 4.78
CA ARG A 255 31.37 16.57 5.59
C ARG A 255 30.08 16.55 6.42
N ASP A 256 29.62 17.70 6.89
CA ASP A 256 28.39 17.84 7.70
C ASP A 256 27.10 17.93 6.86
N ARG A 257 27.17 17.64 5.55
CA ARG A 257 26.01 17.65 4.66
C ARG A 257 25.67 16.24 4.23
N GLU A 258 24.40 15.90 4.35
CA GLU A 258 23.86 14.60 3.97
C GLU A 258 23.17 14.67 2.59
N ARG A 259 23.08 13.52 1.95
CA ARG A 259 22.32 13.28 0.73
C ARG A 259 21.44 12.05 0.92
N ILE A 260 20.21 12.15 0.43
CA ILE A 260 19.30 11.02 0.32
C ILE A 260 19.41 10.47 -1.10
N VAL A 261 19.59 9.17 -1.24
CA VAL A 261 19.63 8.50 -2.54
C VAL A 261 18.54 7.44 -2.61
N PHE A 262 17.59 7.62 -3.52
CA PHE A 262 16.61 6.57 -3.84
C PHE A 262 17.17 5.65 -4.93
N THR A 263 17.23 4.35 -4.63
CA THR A 263 17.70 3.30 -5.54
C THR A 263 16.56 2.54 -6.21
N GLU A 264 15.36 2.58 -5.61
CA GLU A 264 14.16 1.93 -6.13
C GLU A 264 12.97 2.87 -5.95
N VAL A 265 12.03 2.83 -6.88
CA VAL A 265 10.76 3.57 -6.81
C VAL A 265 9.58 2.59 -6.78
N PRO A 266 8.43 3.00 -6.19
CA PRO A 266 7.25 2.15 -6.19
C PRO A 266 6.77 1.76 -7.59
N TYR A 267 6.13 0.60 -7.69
CA TYR A 267 5.64 0.04 -8.95
C TYR A 267 4.73 1.03 -9.72
N GLN A 268 4.93 1.12 -11.04
CA GLN A 268 4.22 2.05 -11.94
C GLN A 268 4.42 3.55 -11.63
N THR A 269 5.48 3.91 -10.91
CA THR A 269 5.85 5.31 -10.70
C THR A 269 6.73 5.82 -11.83
N ASN A 270 6.33 6.93 -12.46
CA ASN A 270 7.18 7.63 -13.43
C ASN A 270 8.22 8.48 -12.69
N LYS A 271 9.50 8.21 -12.95
CA LYS A 271 10.63 8.87 -12.29
C LYS A 271 10.75 10.35 -12.67
N ALA A 272 10.66 10.71 -13.96
CA ALA A 272 10.69 12.11 -14.39
C ALA A 272 9.59 12.98 -13.73
N LYS A 273 8.34 12.50 -13.69
CA LYS A 273 7.22 13.17 -13.01
C LYS A 273 7.41 13.26 -11.50
N LEU A 274 8.01 12.25 -10.89
CA LEU A 274 8.36 12.27 -9.47
C LEU A 274 9.36 13.40 -9.18
N ILE A 275 10.44 13.50 -9.97
CA ILE A 275 11.46 14.54 -9.82
C ILE A 275 10.85 15.94 -10.03
N GLU A 276 10.04 16.10 -11.07
CA GLU A 276 9.28 17.33 -11.30
C GLU A 276 8.44 17.69 -10.07
N ARG A 277 7.69 16.72 -9.53
CA ARG A 277 6.86 16.93 -8.34
C ARG A 277 7.67 17.36 -7.12
N ILE A 278 8.82 16.74 -6.85
CA ILE A 278 9.69 17.15 -5.75
C ILE A 278 10.18 18.58 -5.98
N ALA A 279 10.60 18.92 -7.20
CA ALA A 279 11.05 20.27 -7.55
C ALA A 279 9.93 21.32 -7.37
N GLU A 280 8.69 20.99 -7.72
CA GLU A 280 7.52 21.85 -7.44
C GLU A 280 7.34 22.08 -5.94
N LEU A 281 7.40 21.02 -5.12
CA LEU A 281 7.23 21.13 -3.66
C LEU A 281 8.32 21.98 -3.02
N VAL A 282 9.56 21.89 -3.51
CA VAL A 282 10.68 22.73 -3.06
C VAL A 282 10.49 24.19 -3.49
N ARG A 283 10.12 24.42 -4.76
CA ARG A 283 9.87 25.76 -5.31
C ARG A 283 8.73 26.48 -4.57
N ASP A 284 7.66 25.75 -4.27
CA ASP A 284 6.48 26.24 -3.55
C ASP A 284 6.71 26.36 -2.04
N LYS A 285 7.92 26.03 -1.55
CA LYS A 285 8.30 26.01 -0.12
C LYS A 285 7.37 25.13 0.75
N LYS A 286 6.87 24.04 0.16
CA LYS A 286 6.13 23.00 0.89
C LYS A 286 7.08 22.01 1.56
N ILE A 287 8.25 21.79 0.96
CA ILE A 287 9.37 21.06 1.54
C ILE A 287 10.59 21.99 1.53
N GLU A 288 11.09 22.31 2.73
CA GLU A 288 12.33 23.06 2.90
C GLU A 288 13.50 22.10 3.18
N GLY A 289 14.74 22.60 3.17
CA GLY A 289 15.93 21.79 3.48
C GLY A 289 16.58 21.08 2.27
N ILE A 290 15.89 20.95 1.13
CA ILE A 290 16.47 20.43 -0.11
C ILE A 290 17.21 21.54 -0.86
N THR A 291 18.45 21.27 -1.28
CA THR A 291 19.29 22.21 -2.04
C THR A 291 19.33 21.88 -3.53
N GLU A 292 19.40 20.61 -3.89
CA GLU A 292 19.52 20.17 -5.28
C GLU A 292 18.92 18.76 -5.44
N ILE A 293 18.44 18.44 -6.64
CA ILE A 293 17.90 17.13 -7.01
C ILE A 293 18.55 16.75 -8.34
N ARG A 294 19.13 15.56 -8.42
CA ARG A 294 19.77 15.01 -9.62
C ARG A 294 19.31 13.59 -9.89
N ASP A 295 19.16 13.27 -11.17
CA ASP A 295 19.03 11.89 -11.63
C ASP A 295 20.41 11.40 -12.08
N GLU A 296 20.99 10.50 -11.30
CA GLU A 296 22.28 9.85 -11.53
C GLU A 296 22.09 8.40 -12.01
N SER A 297 20.89 8.06 -12.49
CA SER A 297 20.60 6.71 -13.00
C SER A 297 21.42 6.39 -14.25
N ASP A 298 21.96 5.18 -14.30
CA ASP A 298 22.75 4.68 -15.43
C ASP A 298 22.36 3.22 -15.76
N LYS A 299 23.25 2.52 -16.48
CA LYS A 299 23.05 1.11 -16.85
C LYS A 299 23.17 0.14 -15.67
N ASP A 300 23.81 0.57 -14.58
CA ASP A 300 24.10 -0.25 -13.40
C ASP A 300 22.97 -0.12 -12.36
N GLY A 301 22.13 0.92 -12.44
CA GLY A 301 20.88 0.99 -11.69
C GLY A 301 20.24 2.38 -11.65
N MET A 302 19.07 2.44 -11.01
CA MET A 302 18.40 3.70 -10.72
C MET A 302 19.08 4.41 -9.54
N ARG A 303 19.28 5.72 -9.65
CA ARG A 303 19.87 6.53 -8.59
C ARG A 303 19.35 7.97 -8.63
N ILE A 304 18.41 8.30 -7.75
CA ILE A 304 17.87 9.66 -7.61
C ILE A 304 18.50 10.30 -6.37
N ALA A 305 19.37 11.30 -6.56
CA ALA A 305 20.13 11.96 -5.50
C ALA A 305 19.46 13.29 -5.09
N ILE A 306 19.25 13.47 -3.79
CA ILE A 306 18.65 14.68 -3.19
C ILE A 306 19.63 15.24 -2.16
N ASP A 307 20.24 16.38 -2.47
CA ASP A 307 21.23 17.03 -1.62
C ASP A 307 20.55 17.92 -0.57
N LEU A 308 20.92 17.74 0.70
CA LEU A 308 20.35 18.50 1.79
C LEU A 308 21.18 19.74 2.16
N ARG A 309 20.50 20.72 2.77
CA ARG A 309 21.13 21.88 3.40
C ARG A 309 21.81 21.43 4.69
N ARG A 310 22.89 22.13 5.06
CA ARG A 310 23.62 21.88 6.31
C ARG A 310 22.69 22.02 7.53
N GLY A 311 22.71 21.03 8.42
CA GLY A 311 21.96 21.02 9.68
C GLY A 311 20.52 20.50 9.60
N GLU A 312 20.08 20.03 8.42
CA GLU A 312 18.79 19.35 8.26
C GLU A 312 18.93 17.85 8.59
N THR A 313 17.89 17.24 9.16
CA THR A 313 17.87 15.80 9.45
C THR A 313 17.29 15.04 8.25
N ALA A 314 18.07 14.14 7.63
CA ALA A 314 17.64 13.41 6.43
C ALA A 314 16.34 12.62 6.63
N GLU A 315 16.16 11.95 7.76
CA GLU A 315 14.96 11.15 8.04
C GLU A 315 13.67 11.99 8.02
N VAL A 316 13.71 13.22 8.53
CA VAL A 316 12.57 14.14 8.52
C VAL A 316 12.19 14.53 7.09
N ILE A 317 13.20 14.76 6.23
CA ILE A 317 12.97 15.07 4.82
C ILE A 317 12.40 13.86 4.09
N VAL A 318 12.94 12.66 4.32
CA VAL A 318 12.42 11.41 3.74
C VAL A 318 10.95 11.20 4.10
N ASN A 319 10.58 11.36 5.37
CA ASN A 319 9.20 11.22 5.82
C ASN A 319 8.27 12.23 5.13
N ASN A 320 8.71 13.47 4.95
CA ASN A 320 7.96 14.47 4.20
C ASN A 320 7.84 14.13 2.71
N LEU A 321 8.90 13.58 2.10
CA LEU A 321 8.88 13.11 0.72
C LEU A 321 7.87 11.98 0.54
N PHE A 322 7.85 10.97 1.43
CA PHE A 322 6.85 9.90 1.37
C PHE A 322 5.41 10.42 1.48
N LEU A 323 5.14 11.36 2.38
CA LEU A 323 3.80 11.90 2.59
C LEU A 323 3.25 12.73 1.41
N GLN A 324 4.13 13.35 0.62
CA GLN A 324 3.75 14.37 -0.36
C GLN A 324 4.08 13.99 -1.81
N THR A 325 4.73 12.85 -2.03
CA THR A 325 5.21 12.41 -3.34
C THR A 325 4.90 10.94 -3.58
N PRO A 326 4.88 10.49 -4.86
CA PRO A 326 4.73 9.08 -5.21
C PRO A 326 5.86 8.14 -4.73
N LEU A 327 6.85 8.61 -3.97
CA LEU A 327 7.85 7.74 -3.32
C LEU A 327 7.21 6.80 -2.30
N GLU A 328 6.05 7.14 -1.77
CA GLU A 328 5.11 6.18 -1.19
C GLU A 328 3.83 6.17 -2.02
N SER A 329 3.38 4.99 -2.43
CA SER A 329 2.15 4.85 -3.20
C SER A 329 1.31 3.68 -2.69
N SER A 330 -0.01 3.83 -2.75
CA SER A 330 -0.94 2.76 -2.41
C SER A 330 -1.23 1.90 -3.62
N PHE A 331 -1.15 0.57 -3.48
CA PHE A 331 -1.62 -0.39 -4.47
C PHE A 331 -2.92 -1.05 -3.98
N SER A 332 -4.02 -0.86 -4.71
CA SER A 332 -5.32 -1.47 -4.40
C SER A 332 -5.52 -2.78 -5.15
N ILE A 333 -5.45 -3.90 -4.45
CA ILE A 333 -5.69 -5.22 -5.00
C ILE A 333 -7.19 -5.44 -5.18
N ASN A 334 -7.56 -5.94 -6.36
CA ASN A 334 -8.92 -6.35 -6.71
C ASN A 334 -8.85 -7.54 -7.69
N MET A 335 -9.06 -8.74 -7.15
CA MET A 335 -8.84 -10.03 -7.83
C MET A 335 -10.06 -10.50 -8.61
N VAL A 336 -10.40 -9.80 -9.69
CA VAL A 336 -11.49 -10.16 -10.59
C VAL A 336 -10.94 -10.82 -11.86
N ALA A 337 -11.40 -12.03 -12.16
CA ALA A 337 -11.03 -12.76 -13.38
C ALA A 337 -12.24 -13.50 -13.96
N LEU A 338 -12.12 -13.97 -15.20
CA LEU A 338 -13.11 -14.84 -15.83
C LEU A 338 -12.89 -16.28 -15.36
N ASP A 339 -13.92 -16.87 -14.76
CA ASP A 339 -14.02 -18.29 -14.43
C ASP A 339 -15.18 -18.87 -15.23
N ASN A 340 -14.87 -19.71 -16.22
CA ASN A 340 -15.83 -20.25 -17.20
C ASN A 340 -16.65 -19.15 -17.90
N GLY A 341 -15.96 -18.11 -18.37
CA GLY A 341 -16.57 -16.99 -19.10
C GLY A 341 -17.37 -16.00 -18.23
N GLN A 342 -17.44 -16.21 -16.92
CA GLN A 342 -18.14 -15.32 -15.99
C GLN A 342 -17.15 -14.54 -15.12
N PRO A 343 -17.31 -13.21 -14.98
CA PRO A 343 -16.48 -12.42 -14.09
C PRO A 343 -16.78 -12.76 -12.63
N LYS A 344 -15.75 -13.16 -11.88
CA LYS A 344 -15.86 -13.47 -10.45
C LYS A 344 -14.76 -12.80 -9.67
N LEU A 345 -15.10 -12.34 -8.46
CA LEU A 345 -14.11 -11.97 -7.44
C LEU A 345 -13.60 -13.27 -6.81
N LEU A 346 -12.28 -13.46 -6.81
CA LEU A 346 -11.64 -14.70 -6.40
C LEU A 346 -10.65 -14.47 -5.26
N THR A 347 -10.56 -15.43 -4.35
CA THR A 347 -9.55 -15.48 -3.28
C THR A 347 -8.26 -16.15 -3.76
N LEU A 348 -7.17 -16.02 -3.00
CA LEU A 348 -5.89 -16.67 -3.34
C LEU A 348 -6.03 -18.19 -3.52
N ARG A 349 -6.72 -18.85 -2.57
CA ARG A 349 -6.99 -20.30 -2.64
C ARG A 349 -7.80 -20.67 -3.89
N GLN A 350 -8.78 -19.86 -4.28
CA GLN A 350 -9.57 -20.12 -5.49
C GLN A 350 -8.75 -19.97 -6.78
N LEU A 351 -7.84 -19.01 -6.85
CA LEU A 351 -6.93 -18.84 -7.99
C LEU A 351 -5.99 -20.04 -8.13
N ILE A 352 -5.37 -20.48 -7.03
CA ILE A 352 -4.51 -21.67 -7.01
C ILE A 352 -5.31 -22.92 -7.41
N ALA A 353 -6.50 -23.10 -6.83
CA ALA A 353 -7.36 -24.24 -7.16
C ALA A 353 -7.78 -24.27 -8.63
N ALA A 354 -8.07 -23.11 -9.22
CA ALA A 354 -8.42 -23.01 -10.64
C ALA A 354 -7.25 -23.38 -11.56
N PHE A 355 -6.03 -22.93 -11.22
CA PHE A 355 -4.83 -23.31 -11.96
C PHE A 355 -4.51 -24.81 -11.86
N VAL A 356 -4.56 -25.39 -10.65
CA VAL A 356 -4.30 -26.83 -10.46
C VAL A 356 -5.33 -27.68 -11.19
N ARG A 357 -6.62 -27.28 -11.17
CA ARG A 357 -7.67 -27.96 -11.94
C ARG A 357 -7.41 -27.88 -13.44
N HIS A 358 -6.99 -26.71 -13.94
CA HIS A 358 -6.60 -26.56 -15.35
C HIS A 358 -5.44 -27.47 -15.73
N ARG A 359 -4.42 -27.60 -14.86
CA ARG A 359 -3.32 -28.56 -15.07
C ARG A 359 -3.80 -30.00 -15.11
N GLN A 360 -4.71 -30.38 -14.22
CA GLN A 360 -5.32 -31.72 -14.21
C GLN A 360 -6.01 -32.02 -15.54
N GLU A 361 -6.82 -31.09 -16.04
CA GLU A 361 -7.52 -31.24 -17.31
C GLU A 361 -6.54 -31.36 -18.49
N VAL A 362 -5.57 -30.44 -18.57
CA VAL A 362 -4.55 -30.42 -19.64
C VAL A 362 -3.74 -31.72 -19.66
N VAL A 363 -3.26 -32.19 -18.51
CA VAL A 363 -2.47 -33.42 -18.42
C VAL A 363 -3.32 -34.65 -18.72
N THR A 364 -4.57 -34.68 -18.26
CA THR A 364 -5.51 -35.76 -18.61
C THR A 364 -5.73 -35.82 -20.12
N ARG A 365 -6.06 -34.69 -20.77
CA ARG A 365 -6.27 -34.62 -22.22
C ARG A 365 -5.02 -35.01 -23.00
N ARG A 366 -3.84 -34.51 -22.59
CA ARG A 366 -2.56 -34.89 -23.18
C ARG A 366 -2.33 -36.41 -23.12
N THR A 367 -2.57 -37.01 -21.94
CA THR A 367 -2.37 -38.44 -21.71
C THR A 367 -3.35 -39.27 -22.55
N ILE A 368 -4.61 -38.84 -22.69
CA ILE A 368 -5.60 -39.47 -23.57
C ILE A 368 -5.18 -39.35 -25.05
N TYR A 369 -4.69 -38.18 -25.47
CA TYR A 369 -4.21 -37.97 -26.84
C TYR A 369 -3.02 -38.89 -27.16
N GLU A 370 -2.03 -38.95 -26.27
CA GLU A 370 -0.86 -39.83 -26.41
C GLU A 370 -1.27 -41.31 -26.40
N LEU A 371 -2.22 -41.70 -25.53
CA LEU A 371 -2.76 -43.06 -25.47
C LEU A 371 -3.49 -43.44 -26.76
N ASN A 372 -4.35 -42.56 -27.29
CA ASN A 372 -5.06 -42.81 -28.53
C ASN A 372 -4.10 -42.92 -29.72
N LYS A 373 -3.09 -42.04 -29.78
CA LYS A 373 -2.04 -42.10 -30.79
C LYS A 373 -1.22 -43.39 -30.69
N ALA A 374 -0.87 -43.81 -29.47
CA ALA A 374 -0.18 -45.06 -29.21
C ALA A 374 -1.06 -46.27 -29.59
N ARG A 375 -2.34 -46.31 -29.24
CA ARG A 375 -3.28 -47.38 -29.65
C ARG A 375 -3.43 -47.49 -31.17
N VAL A 376 -3.57 -46.38 -31.89
CA VAL A 376 -3.63 -46.40 -33.36
C VAL A 376 -2.34 -46.95 -33.96
N ARG A 377 -1.17 -46.54 -33.47
CA ARG A 377 0.12 -47.08 -33.91
C ARG A 377 0.27 -48.56 -33.55
N GLY A 378 -0.19 -48.95 -32.36
CA GLY A 378 -0.13 -50.30 -31.83
C GLY A 378 -0.98 -51.26 -32.63
N HIS A 379 -2.19 -50.85 -32.98
CA HIS A 379 -3.07 -51.58 -33.88
C HIS A 379 -2.42 -51.82 -35.25
N LEU A 380 -1.78 -50.82 -35.85
CA LEU A 380 -1.05 -51.01 -37.11
C LEU A 380 0.10 -52.02 -36.95
N LEU A 381 0.93 -51.89 -35.91
CA LEU A 381 2.04 -52.80 -35.64
C LEU A 381 1.59 -54.22 -35.32
N GLU A 382 0.47 -54.39 -34.62
CA GLU A 382 -0.16 -55.68 -34.34
C GLU A 382 -0.52 -56.39 -35.66
N GLY A 383 -1.20 -55.68 -36.57
CA GLY A 383 -1.56 -56.22 -37.89
C GLY A 383 -0.34 -56.56 -38.75
N LEU A 384 0.72 -55.75 -38.70
CA LEU A 384 1.98 -56.06 -39.40
C LEU A 384 2.68 -57.28 -38.79
N THR A 385 2.65 -57.43 -37.47
CA THR A 385 3.23 -58.59 -36.77
C THR A 385 2.48 -59.88 -37.11
N VAL A 386 1.15 -59.83 -37.12
CA VAL A 386 0.30 -60.92 -37.63
C VAL A 386 0.64 -61.22 -39.09
N ALA A 387 0.82 -60.19 -39.92
CA ALA A 387 1.15 -60.40 -41.32
C ALA A 387 2.49 -61.07 -41.55
N LEU A 388 3.52 -60.71 -40.77
CA LEU A 388 4.84 -61.32 -40.82
C LEU A 388 4.82 -62.77 -40.32
N ALA A 389 4.03 -63.08 -39.28
CA ALA A 389 3.86 -64.44 -38.80
C ALA A 389 3.16 -65.37 -39.82
N ASN A 390 2.35 -64.81 -40.73
CA ASN A 390 1.60 -65.53 -41.75
C ASN A 390 2.06 -65.15 -43.19
N ILE A 391 3.34 -64.79 -43.37
CA ILE A 391 3.82 -64.12 -44.59
C ILE A 391 3.59 -64.94 -45.87
N ASP A 392 3.79 -66.26 -45.83
CA ASP A 392 3.61 -67.12 -46.99
C ASP A 392 2.14 -67.16 -47.45
N GLU A 393 1.20 -67.23 -46.51
CA GLU A 393 -0.25 -67.24 -46.78
C GLU A 393 -0.72 -65.87 -47.31
N ILE A 394 -0.18 -64.76 -46.77
CA ILE A 394 -0.46 -63.42 -47.26
C ILE A 394 0.07 -63.23 -48.69
N ILE A 395 1.30 -63.66 -48.97
CA ILE A 395 1.87 -63.58 -50.33
C ILE A 395 1.04 -64.42 -51.30
N ALA A 396 0.59 -65.61 -50.89
CA ALA A 396 -0.26 -66.46 -51.71
C ALA A 396 -1.61 -65.78 -52.02
N ALA A 397 -2.27 -65.19 -51.02
CA ALA A 397 -3.53 -64.45 -51.20
C ALA A 397 -3.38 -63.23 -52.13
N ILE A 398 -2.28 -62.48 -51.98
CA ILE A 398 -1.97 -61.34 -52.86
C ILE A 398 -1.71 -61.82 -54.30
N LYS A 399 -0.92 -62.89 -54.51
CA LYS A 399 -0.61 -63.44 -55.85
C LYS A 399 -1.83 -64.05 -56.55
N ALA A 400 -2.77 -64.60 -55.79
CA ALA A 400 -4.02 -65.17 -56.34
C ALA A 400 -5.02 -64.09 -56.78
N SER A 401 -4.84 -62.85 -56.32
CA SER A 401 -5.74 -61.74 -56.60
C SER A 401 -5.35 -61.01 -57.89
N ALA A 402 -6.32 -60.74 -58.77
CA ALA A 402 -6.05 -60.13 -60.08
C ALA A 402 -5.67 -58.64 -60.01
N ASN A 403 -6.03 -57.94 -58.92
CA ASN A 403 -5.69 -56.54 -58.69
C ASN A 403 -5.64 -56.22 -57.18
N ARG A 404 -5.13 -55.03 -56.84
CA ARG A 404 -4.98 -54.58 -55.44
C ARG A 404 -6.31 -54.46 -54.69
N GLY A 405 -7.42 -54.15 -55.37
CA GLY A 405 -8.75 -54.09 -54.77
C GLY A 405 -9.23 -55.46 -54.30
N LEU A 406 -9.12 -56.47 -55.17
CA LEU A 406 -9.47 -57.86 -54.84
C LEU A 406 -8.54 -58.45 -53.77
N ALA A 407 -7.25 -58.10 -53.80
CA ALA A 407 -6.31 -58.51 -52.74
C ALA A 407 -6.73 -57.95 -51.38
N ARG A 408 -7.12 -56.68 -51.33
CA ARG A 408 -7.64 -56.05 -50.10
C ARG A 408 -8.88 -56.77 -49.57
N GLU A 409 -9.88 -57.00 -50.42
CA GLU A 409 -11.11 -57.72 -50.02
C GLU A 409 -10.80 -59.14 -49.53
N SER A 410 -9.88 -59.85 -50.19
CA SER A 410 -9.46 -61.18 -49.78
C SER A 410 -8.77 -61.17 -48.41
N LEU A 411 -7.91 -60.19 -48.14
CA LEU A 411 -7.19 -60.10 -46.86
C LEU A 411 -8.13 -59.72 -45.69
N LEU A 412 -9.17 -58.90 -45.96
CA LEU A 412 -10.17 -58.47 -44.97
C LEU A 412 -11.15 -59.59 -44.56
N ASN A 413 -11.54 -60.44 -45.51
CA ASN A 413 -12.53 -61.48 -45.27
C ASN A 413 -11.94 -62.74 -44.61
N ASN A 414 -10.62 -62.89 -44.62
CA ASN A 414 -9.93 -64.05 -44.05
C ASN A 414 -9.57 -63.84 -42.57
N THR A 415 -9.41 -64.96 -41.86
CA THR A 415 -8.85 -65.00 -40.50
C THR A 415 -7.43 -65.56 -40.51
N TRP A 416 -6.55 -64.94 -39.74
CA TRP A 416 -5.11 -65.22 -39.71
C TRP A 416 -4.72 -65.82 -38.36
N GLY A 417 -3.60 -66.56 -38.27
CA GLY A 417 -3.07 -66.98 -36.97
C GLY A 417 -2.52 -65.77 -36.20
N SER A 418 -2.81 -65.67 -34.90
CA SER A 418 -2.38 -64.52 -34.08
C SER A 418 -0.86 -64.50 -33.80
N GLY A 419 -0.13 -65.59 -34.06
CA GLY A 419 1.33 -65.64 -33.92
C GLY A 419 1.79 -65.34 -32.49
N SER A 420 2.82 -64.51 -32.36
CA SER A 420 3.38 -64.11 -31.06
C SER A 420 2.62 -62.97 -30.36
N VAL A 421 1.59 -62.40 -31.00
CA VAL A 421 0.85 -61.23 -30.50
C VAL A 421 0.16 -61.53 -29.16
N VAL A 422 -0.45 -62.70 -29.00
CA VAL A 422 -1.12 -63.09 -27.74
C VAL A 422 -0.13 -63.12 -26.58
N ALA A 423 1.07 -63.66 -26.82
CA ALA A 423 2.13 -63.70 -25.80
C ALA A 423 2.64 -62.30 -25.44
N MET A 424 2.77 -61.41 -26.43
CA MET A 424 3.21 -60.02 -26.21
C MET A 424 2.17 -59.19 -25.43
N LEU A 425 0.89 -59.31 -25.79
CA LEU A 425 -0.22 -58.67 -25.07
C LEU A 425 -0.30 -59.16 -23.63
N THR A 426 -0.24 -60.49 -23.44
CA THR A 426 -0.23 -61.11 -22.11
C THR A 426 0.96 -60.64 -21.27
N ALA A 427 2.16 -60.57 -21.86
CA ALA A 427 3.36 -60.10 -21.18
C ALA A 427 3.26 -58.61 -20.78
N ALA A 428 2.56 -57.81 -21.58
CA ALA A 428 2.29 -56.40 -21.28
C ALA A 428 1.10 -56.19 -20.31
N GLY A 429 0.39 -57.26 -19.92
CA GLY A 429 -0.79 -57.16 -19.06
C GLY A 429 -2.02 -56.54 -19.74
N SER A 430 -2.00 -56.41 -21.08
CA SER A 430 -3.11 -55.86 -21.85
C SER A 430 -3.88 -56.95 -22.57
N GLN A 431 -5.20 -56.78 -22.68
CA GLN A 431 -6.07 -57.69 -23.46
C GLN A 431 -6.19 -57.25 -24.92
N SER A 432 -5.96 -55.95 -25.21
CA SER A 432 -6.09 -55.39 -26.55
C SER A 432 -5.42 -54.02 -26.65
N VAL A 433 -4.78 -53.74 -27.79
CA VAL A 433 -4.24 -52.41 -28.15
C VAL A 433 -5.16 -51.63 -29.09
N ARG A 434 -6.36 -52.14 -29.27
CA ARG A 434 -7.29 -51.68 -30.28
C ARG A 434 -7.84 -50.27 -29.98
N PRO A 435 -7.97 -49.39 -30.99
CA PRO A 435 -8.68 -48.11 -30.85
C PRO A 435 -10.18 -48.32 -30.59
N GLU A 436 -10.80 -47.34 -29.91
CA GLU A 436 -12.23 -47.39 -29.60
C GLU A 436 -13.12 -47.43 -30.86
N PHE A 437 -12.67 -46.78 -31.93
CA PHE A 437 -13.35 -46.74 -33.21
C PHE A 437 -12.44 -47.25 -34.33
N ILE A 438 -12.94 -48.23 -35.10
CA ILE A 438 -12.32 -48.68 -36.35
C ILE A 438 -13.35 -48.49 -37.46
N GLU A 439 -13.00 -47.76 -38.51
CA GLU A 439 -13.89 -47.50 -39.64
C GLU A 439 -14.28 -48.81 -40.36
N GLY A 440 -15.58 -48.95 -40.67
CA GLY A 440 -16.11 -50.08 -41.44
C GLY A 440 -16.27 -51.39 -40.64
N GLU A 441 -16.16 -51.32 -39.32
CA GLU A 441 -16.32 -52.48 -38.45
C GLU A 441 -17.78 -52.87 -38.21
N ASP A 442 -18.04 -54.18 -38.22
CA ASP A 442 -19.31 -54.76 -37.75
C ASP A 442 -19.21 -55.07 -36.24
N PRO A 443 -20.08 -54.51 -35.38
CA PRO A 443 -20.09 -54.81 -33.94
C PRO A 443 -20.30 -56.30 -33.61
N LYS A 444 -20.87 -57.10 -34.52
CA LYS A 444 -21.02 -58.56 -34.36
C LYS A 444 -19.78 -59.34 -34.79
N ALA A 445 -18.83 -58.67 -35.42
CA ALA A 445 -17.70 -59.27 -36.12
C ALA A 445 -16.46 -58.35 -36.01
N PRO A 446 -15.96 -58.11 -34.78
CA PRO A 446 -14.91 -57.12 -34.53
C PRO A 446 -13.60 -57.47 -35.25
N PHE A 447 -12.86 -56.45 -35.65
CA PHE A 447 -11.46 -56.57 -36.06
C PHE A 447 -10.55 -56.71 -34.82
N GLY A 448 -9.41 -57.39 -34.99
CA GLY A 448 -8.50 -57.74 -33.91
C GLY A 448 -8.52 -59.24 -33.57
N LEU A 449 -8.10 -59.57 -32.34
CA LEU A 449 -8.15 -60.92 -31.79
C LEU A 449 -9.60 -61.39 -31.60
N ILE A 450 -9.88 -62.61 -32.03
CA ILE A 450 -11.20 -63.25 -31.84
C ILE A 450 -11.22 -63.90 -30.46
N GLU A 451 -12.17 -63.52 -29.59
CA GLU A 451 -12.29 -64.08 -28.23
C GLU A 451 -12.41 -65.62 -28.27
N GLY A 452 -11.49 -66.30 -27.58
CA GLY A 452 -11.48 -67.76 -27.43
C GLY A 452 -10.75 -68.54 -28.54
N GLU A 453 -10.20 -67.87 -29.56
CA GLU A 453 -9.45 -68.50 -30.66
C GLU A 453 -8.10 -67.80 -30.89
N GLU A 454 -7.03 -68.53 -31.24
CA GLU A 454 -5.72 -67.97 -31.66
C GLU A 454 -5.78 -67.35 -33.08
N ARG A 455 -6.88 -66.66 -33.39
CA ARG A 455 -7.23 -66.13 -34.71
C ARG A 455 -7.36 -64.61 -34.66
N TYR A 456 -6.99 -63.97 -35.77
CA TYR A 456 -6.96 -62.52 -35.92
C TYR A 456 -7.70 -62.06 -37.18
N ARG A 457 -8.44 -60.95 -37.08
CA ARG A 457 -9.10 -60.28 -38.21
C ARG A 457 -8.46 -58.92 -38.46
N LEU A 458 -7.93 -58.75 -39.67
CA LEU A 458 -7.30 -57.50 -40.08
C LEU A 458 -8.36 -56.43 -40.41
N SER A 459 -8.10 -55.21 -39.96
CA SER A 459 -8.85 -54.01 -40.33
C SER A 459 -8.39 -53.43 -41.67
N LEU A 460 -9.17 -52.51 -42.23
CA LEU A 460 -8.86 -51.84 -43.50
C LEU A 460 -7.50 -51.12 -43.48
N GLU A 461 -7.20 -50.39 -42.40
CA GLU A 461 -5.93 -49.68 -42.25
C GLU A 461 -4.74 -50.63 -42.20
N GLN A 462 -4.84 -51.72 -41.43
CA GLN A 462 -3.81 -52.76 -41.36
C GLN A 462 -3.58 -53.42 -42.72
N VAL A 463 -4.66 -53.80 -43.44
CA VAL A 463 -4.53 -54.39 -44.78
C VAL A 463 -3.87 -53.43 -45.76
N ASN A 464 -4.22 -52.15 -45.73
CA ASN A 464 -3.55 -51.16 -46.57
C ASN A 464 -2.05 -51.04 -46.20
N ALA A 465 -1.71 -50.99 -44.91
CA ALA A 465 -0.33 -50.96 -44.45
C ALA A 465 0.48 -52.21 -44.87
N ILE A 466 -0.15 -53.39 -44.85
CA ILE A 466 0.45 -54.65 -45.33
C ILE A 466 0.69 -54.60 -46.84
N LEU A 467 -0.28 -54.11 -47.62
CA LEU A 467 -0.15 -53.97 -49.08
C LEU A 467 0.89 -52.92 -49.50
N ASP A 468 1.17 -51.94 -48.64
CA ASP A 468 2.21 -50.92 -48.83
C ASP A 468 3.58 -51.32 -48.25
N MET A 469 3.67 -52.49 -47.61
CA MET A 469 4.91 -53.01 -47.05
C MET A 469 5.94 -53.27 -48.16
N GLN A 470 7.18 -52.79 -47.95
CA GLN A 470 8.28 -52.98 -48.88
C GLN A 470 9.09 -54.25 -48.55
N LEU A 471 9.63 -54.91 -49.58
CA LEU A 471 10.36 -56.19 -49.42
C LEU A 471 11.54 -56.15 -48.43
N HIS A 472 12.20 -55.00 -48.24
CA HIS A 472 13.31 -54.88 -47.30
C HIS A 472 12.87 -55.06 -45.82
N ARG A 473 11.58 -54.85 -45.51
CA ARG A 473 10.98 -55.07 -44.19
C ARG A 473 10.82 -56.55 -43.81
N LEU A 474 11.06 -57.46 -44.77
CA LEU A 474 10.98 -58.91 -44.56
C LEU A 474 12.31 -59.53 -44.11
N THR A 475 13.35 -58.73 -43.92
CA THR A 475 14.62 -59.22 -43.34
C THR A 475 14.45 -59.50 -41.85
N GLY A 476 15.14 -60.50 -41.30
CA GLY A 476 15.01 -60.87 -39.88
C GLY A 476 15.23 -59.68 -38.92
N LEU A 477 16.23 -58.84 -39.20
CA LEU A 477 16.50 -57.63 -38.41
C LEU A 477 15.35 -56.62 -38.41
N GLU A 478 14.61 -56.47 -39.52
CA GLU A 478 13.47 -55.55 -39.57
C GLU A 478 12.24 -56.14 -38.88
N GLN A 479 12.08 -57.47 -38.89
CA GLN A 479 11.03 -58.15 -38.12
C GLN A 479 11.27 -58.02 -36.61
N ASP A 480 12.52 -58.18 -36.17
CA ASP A 480 12.92 -58.00 -34.78
C ASP A 480 12.67 -56.55 -34.32
N LYS A 481 13.05 -55.55 -35.14
CA LYS A 481 12.79 -54.13 -34.84
C LYS A 481 11.30 -53.80 -34.72
N LEU A 482 10.45 -54.32 -35.61
CA LEU A 482 9.01 -54.09 -35.55
C LEU A 482 8.40 -54.73 -34.30
N THR A 483 8.92 -55.91 -33.93
CA THR A 483 8.51 -56.60 -32.70
C THR A 483 8.92 -55.83 -31.45
N GLU A 484 10.15 -55.31 -31.41
CA GLU A 484 10.66 -54.48 -30.32
C GLU A 484 9.86 -53.16 -30.21
N GLU A 485 9.62 -52.49 -31.35
CA GLU A 485 8.77 -51.28 -31.41
C GLU A 485 7.37 -51.55 -30.85
N TYR A 486 6.76 -52.69 -31.19
CA TYR A 486 5.45 -53.06 -30.66
C TYR A 486 5.49 -53.33 -29.15
N GLN A 487 6.53 -54.00 -28.64
CA GLN A 487 6.70 -54.23 -27.19
C GLN A 487 6.92 -52.93 -26.41
N ASP A 488 7.71 -52.00 -26.95
CA ASP A 488 7.92 -50.67 -26.37
C ASP A 488 6.59 -49.91 -26.29
N LEU A 489 5.81 -49.93 -27.37
CA LEU A 489 4.52 -49.27 -27.44
C LEU A 489 3.50 -49.89 -26.50
N LEU A 490 3.51 -51.21 -26.31
CA LEU A 490 2.68 -51.90 -25.32
C LEU A 490 3.01 -51.44 -23.90
N ARG A 491 4.31 -51.27 -23.58
CA ARG A 491 4.74 -50.73 -22.30
C ARG A 491 4.30 -49.27 -22.13
N GLU A 492 4.37 -48.47 -23.18
CA GLU A 492 3.89 -47.08 -23.19
C GLU A 492 2.37 -47.00 -22.96
N ILE A 493 1.57 -47.81 -23.65
CA ILE A 493 0.12 -47.89 -23.47
C ILE A 493 -0.22 -48.26 -22.02
N ALA A 494 0.40 -49.32 -21.48
CA ALA A 494 0.18 -49.74 -20.10
C ALA A 494 0.57 -48.64 -19.08
N HIS A 495 1.63 -47.89 -19.37
CA HIS A 495 2.04 -46.75 -18.56
C HIS A 495 0.99 -45.62 -18.58
N LEU A 496 0.53 -45.22 -19.77
CA LEU A 496 -0.48 -44.16 -19.96
C LEU A 496 -1.84 -44.55 -19.35
N GLU A 497 -2.29 -45.80 -19.54
CA GLU A 497 -3.49 -46.33 -18.89
C GLU A 497 -3.35 -46.34 -17.36
N SER A 498 -2.18 -46.69 -16.86
CA SER A 498 -1.91 -46.61 -15.42
C SER A 498 -1.96 -45.18 -14.89
N ILE A 499 -1.58 -44.17 -15.67
CA ILE A 499 -1.68 -42.76 -15.25
C ILE A 499 -3.16 -42.33 -15.21
N LEU A 500 -3.95 -42.70 -16.23
CA LEU A 500 -5.37 -42.36 -16.29
C LEU A 500 -6.20 -43.09 -15.22
N GLY A 501 -5.79 -44.30 -14.83
CA GLY A 501 -6.45 -45.10 -13.80
C GLY A 501 -6.07 -44.75 -12.36
N ASP A 502 -5.06 -43.90 -12.15
CA ASP A 502 -4.51 -43.59 -10.83
C ASP A 502 -4.30 -42.07 -10.66
N PHE A 503 -5.19 -41.46 -9.86
CA PHE A 503 -5.16 -40.02 -9.60
C PHE A 503 -3.85 -39.58 -8.95
N ASP A 504 -3.25 -40.39 -8.07
CA ASP A 504 -2.01 -40.03 -7.37
C ASP A 504 -0.83 -40.01 -8.35
N LYS A 505 -0.80 -40.92 -9.33
CA LYS A 505 0.22 -40.90 -10.41
C LYS A 505 0.08 -39.66 -11.29
N LEU A 506 -1.16 -39.30 -11.66
CA LEU A 506 -1.42 -38.09 -12.44
C LEU A 506 -0.97 -36.84 -11.68
N MET A 507 -1.30 -36.74 -10.40
CA MET A 507 -0.87 -35.63 -9.56
C MET A 507 0.63 -35.60 -9.35
N ALA A 508 1.29 -36.75 -9.22
CA ALA A 508 2.75 -36.83 -9.14
C ALA A 508 3.42 -36.26 -10.40
N ILE A 509 2.89 -36.52 -11.59
CA ILE A 509 3.38 -35.93 -12.85
C ILE A 509 3.22 -34.41 -12.83
N ILE A 510 2.03 -33.92 -12.45
CA ILE A 510 1.77 -32.47 -12.37
C ILE A 510 2.72 -31.79 -11.38
N SER A 511 2.92 -32.39 -10.20
CA SER A 511 3.84 -31.88 -9.19
C SER A 511 5.29 -31.86 -9.69
N ASN A 512 5.74 -32.93 -10.36
CA ASN A 512 7.08 -32.99 -10.94
C ASN A 512 7.29 -31.92 -12.03
N GLU A 513 6.30 -31.71 -12.90
CA GLU A 513 6.37 -30.63 -13.90
C GLU A 513 6.40 -29.25 -13.24
N MET A 514 5.63 -29.02 -12.16
CA MET A 514 5.68 -27.76 -11.42
C MET A 514 7.03 -27.53 -10.73
N ILE A 515 7.62 -28.60 -10.16
CA ILE A 515 8.98 -28.56 -9.58
C ILE A 515 10.00 -28.21 -10.66
N GLU A 516 9.93 -28.81 -11.85
CA GLU A 516 10.80 -28.47 -12.97
C GLU A 516 10.67 -26.99 -13.37
N ILE A 517 9.46 -26.44 -13.39
CA ILE A 517 9.24 -25.01 -13.65
C ILE A 517 9.89 -24.15 -12.57
N ARG A 518 9.70 -24.49 -11.29
CA ARG A 518 10.32 -23.77 -10.17
C ARG A 518 11.84 -23.78 -10.27
N ASP A 519 12.43 -24.94 -10.52
CA ASP A 519 13.87 -25.11 -10.49
C ASP A 519 14.55 -24.46 -11.70
N ASN A 520 13.88 -24.38 -12.86
CA ASN A 520 14.41 -23.76 -14.07
C ASN A 520 14.16 -22.24 -14.17
N PHE A 521 13.11 -21.71 -13.55
CA PHE A 521 12.66 -20.31 -13.73
C PHE A 521 12.49 -19.53 -12.43
N GLY A 522 12.59 -20.18 -11.27
CA GLY A 522 12.52 -19.52 -9.98
C GLY A 522 13.67 -18.53 -9.77
N ASP A 523 13.38 -17.44 -9.09
CA ASP A 523 14.33 -16.39 -8.75
C ASP A 523 14.09 -15.85 -7.34
N GLU A 524 15.03 -15.03 -6.87
CA GLU A 524 14.94 -14.39 -5.56
C GLU A 524 13.85 -13.30 -5.56
N ARG A 525 13.29 -13.09 -4.38
CA ARG A 525 12.34 -12.02 -4.10
C ARG A 525 13.02 -10.66 -4.27
N ARG A 526 12.33 -9.71 -4.93
CA ARG A 526 12.84 -8.35 -5.15
C ARG A 526 12.28 -7.36 -4.14
N THR A 527 11.00 -7.49 -3.81
CA THR A 527 10.31 -6.58 -2.87
C THR A 527 10.48 -7.07 -1.44
N ASP A 528 10.91 -6.17 -0.55
CA ASP A 528 10.97 -6.46 0.89
C ASP A 528 9.61 -6.23 1.55
N ILE A 529 9.31 -7.03 2.58
CA ILE A 529 8.11 -6.87 3.39
C ILE A 529 8.54 -6.70 4.84
N ILE A 530 8.18 -5.57 5.44
CA ILE A 530 8.46 -5.27 6.84
C ILE A 530 7.18 -5.51 7.65
N ASP A 531 7.22 -6.55 8.47
CA ASP A 531 6.16 -6.92 9.39
C ASP A 531 6.15 -5.96 10.58
N SER A 532 5.45 -4.84 10.43
CA SER A 532 5.14 -4.00 11.57
C SER A 532 4.07 -4.71 12.41
N ARG A 533 4.42 -5.10 13.65
CA ARG A 533 3.45 -5.67 14.63
C ARG A 533 2.37 -4.68 15.06
N THR A 534 2.46 -3.45 14.57
CA THR A 534 1.49 -2.38 14.71
C THR A 534 1.41 -1.73 13.34
N ASP A 535 0.20 -1.57 12.79
CA ASP A 535 0.00 -0.62 11.70
C ASP A 535 0.55 0.72 12.19
N PHE A 536 1.70 1.16 11.65
CA PHE A 536 2.29 2.44 12.05
C PHE A 536 1.27 3.52 11.72
N ASN A 537 0.67 4.12 12.75
CA ASN A 537 0.05 5.42 12.55
C ASN A 537 1.20 6.40 12.32
N ARG A 538 0.94 7.45 11.52
CA ARG A 538 1.93 8.50 11.21
C ARG A 538 2.64 9.06 12.46
N GLU A 539 1.97 8.96 13.61
CA GLU A 539 2.41 9.38 14.93
C GLU A 539 3.58 8.54 15.45
N ASP A 540 3.59 7.23 15.20
CA ASP A 540 4.59 6.27 15.69
C ASP A 540 5.98 6.45 15.03
N LEU A 541 6.04 7.17 13.90
CA LEU A 541 7.29 7.51 13.20
C LEU A 541 7.94 8.79 13.71
N ILE A 542 7.28 9.51 14.63
CA ILE A 542 7.73 10.81 15.12
C ILE A 542 7.98 10.68 16.63
N PRO A 543 9.17 11.01 17.14
CA PRO A 543 9.41 10.94 18.58
C PRO A 543 8.47 11.90 19.33
N GLU A 544 7.84 11.38 20.39
CA GLU A 544 7.10 12.20 21.34
C GLU A 544 8.09 13.04 22.15
N GLN A 545 7.98 14.37 22.02
CA GLN A 545 8.83 15.32 22.72
C GLN A 545 8.07 16.61 23.03
N THR A 546 8.43 17.24 24.14
CA THR A 546 7.88 18.54 24.55
C THR A 546 8.42 19.66 23.68
N VAL A 547 7.52 20.33 22.97
CA VAL A 547 7.82 21.39 22.03
C VAL A 547 7.09 22.68 22.37
N VAL A 548 7.69 23.80 22.02
CA VAL A 548 7.08 25.11 22.03
C VAL A 548 6.52 25.40 20.64
N MET A 549 5.20 25.37 20.52
CA MET A 549 4.49 25.83 19.33
C MET A 549 4.35 27.36 19.39
N THR A 550 4.79 28.04 18.33
CA THR A 550 4.67 29.48 18.18
C THR A 550 3.89 29.81 16.92
N VAL A 551 3.03 30.83 16.99
CA VAL A 551 2.35 31.41 15.84
C VAL A 551 2.61 32.91 15.80
N SER A 552 3.14 33.40 14.69
CA SER A 552 3.41 34.83 14.47
C SER A 552 2.15 35.62 14.13
N ARG A 553 2.20 36.94 14.29
CA ARG A 553 1.11 37.86 13.92
C ARG A 553 0.77 37.83 12.43
N THR A 554 1.75 37.51 11.58
CA THR A 554 1.55 37.29 10.14
C THR A 554 1.01 35.90 9.82
N GLY A 555 0.71 35.09 10.85
CA GLY A 555 0.07 33.80 10.72
C GLY A 555 1.02 32.67 10.36
N TYR A 556 2.32 32.75 10.70
CA TYR A 556 3.25 31.63 10.51
C TYR A 556 3.35 30.79 11.78
N ALA A 557 3.28 29.46 11.64
CA ALA A 557 3.38 28.50 12.73
C ALA A 557 4.65 27.65 12.63
N LYS A 558 5.29 27.40 13.78
CA LYS A 558 6.43 26.48 13.93
C LYS A 558 6.45 25.85 15.32
N THR A 559 7.06 24.67 15.42
CA THR A 559 7.41 24.01 16.69
C THR A 559 8.92 24.02 16.89
N GLN A 560 9.35 24.07 18.14
CA GLN A 560 10.76 24.07 18.53
C GLN A 560 10.94 23.25 19.80
N PRO A 561 12.03 22.48 19.96
CA PRO A 561 12.34 21.82 21.23
C PRO A 561 12.40 22.82 22.38
N ILE A 562 11.91 22.42 23.55
CA ILE A 562 11.90 23.29 24.74
C ILE A 562 13.32 23.68 25.19
N ASP A 563 14.29 22.78 25.00
CA ASP A 563 15.69 22.94 25.40
C ASP A 563 16.39 24.13 24.75
N ASP A 564 15.90 24.57 23.58
CA ASP A 564 16.41 25.79 22.97
C ASP A 564 16.24 26.98 23.94
N TYR A 565 15.17 27.03 24.74
CA TYR A 565 14.77 28.17 25.59
C TYR A 565 15.40 28.17 27.00
N VAL A 566 16.59 28.80 27.11
CA VAL A 566 17.34 28.98 28.38
C VAL A 566 16.67 29.99 29.34
N ALA A 567 16.48 29.58 30.60
CA ALA A 567 15.93 30.41 31.69
C ALA A 567 16.84 31.59 32.09
N GLN A 568 16.25 32.73 32.50
CA GLN A 568 16.95 33.92 32.99
C GLN A 568 16.38 34.40 34.34
N LYS A 569 17.22 35.10 35.13
CA LYS A 569 16.80 35.72 36.40
C LYS A 569 15.88 36.94 36.15
N ARG A 570 14.99 37.21 37.11
CA ARG A 570 14.03 38.34 37.09
C ARG A 570 14.70 39.68 36.78
N GLY A 571 14.08 40.46 35.88
CA GLY A 571 14.59 41.77 35.47
C GLY A 571 15.77 41.72 34.50
N GLY A 572 16.07 40.55 33.93
CA GLY A 572 17.01 40.38 32.83
C GLY A 572 16.65 41.27 31.64
N LYS A 573 17.67 41.68 30.87
CA LYS A 573 17.49 42.51 29.66
C LYS A 573 16.88 41.74 28.47
N GLY A 574 16.58 40.44 28.64
CA GLY A 574 16.31 39.53 27.53
C GLY A 574 17.55 39.33 26.66
N LYS A 575 17.68 38.15 26.04
CA LYS A 575 18.60 38.04 24.90
C LYS A 575 17.87 38.69 23.73
N SER A 576 18.43 39.75 23.18
CA SER A 576 17.93 40.30 21.91
C SER A 576 18.02 39.17 20.89
N ALA A 577 16.86 38.67 20.48
CA ALA A 577 16.79 37.79 19.32
C ALA A 577 17.47 38.54 18.17
N THR A 578 18.36 37.86 17.45
CA THR A 578 18.88 38.31 16.16
C THR A 578 17.76 38.99 15.41
N ALA A 579 17.90 40.28 15.08
CA ALA A 579 16.83 41.18 14.66
C ALA A 579 15.71 40.42 13.94
N MET A 580 14.64 40.09 14.67
CA MET A 580 13.45 39.52 14.05
C MET A 580 13.02 40.52 12.98
N LYS A 581 12.76 40.05 11.75
CA LYS A 581 12.21 40.92 10.71
C LYS A 581 10.93 41.54 11.29
N GLU A 582 10.65 42.81 11.01
CA GLU A 582 9.53 43.56 11.60
C GLU A 582 8.17 42.84 11.50
N ASP A 583 8.06 41.87 10.59
CA ASP A 583 6.87 41.06 10.29
C ASP A 583 6.76 39.71 11.05
N ASP A 584 7.70 39.33 11.91
CA ASP A 584 7.78 37.99 12.56
C ASP A 584 7.62 38.05 14.09
N VAL A 585 6.70 38.88 14.57
CA VAL A 585 6.37 39.00 16.00
C VAL A 585 5.47 37.84 16.42
N ILE A 586 5.87 37.08 17.45
CA ILE A 586 5.08 35.96 18.00
C ILE A 586 3.81 36.50 18.67
N ASP A 587 2.65 35.97 18.29
CA ASP A 587 1.33 36.34 18.82
C ASP A 587 0.79 35.25 19.76
N HIS A 588 1.00 33.97 19.41
CA HIS A 588 0.65 32.83 20.26
C HIS A 588 1.89 31.99 20.59
N LEU A 589 1.99 31.57 21.84
CA LEU A 589 2.98 30.62 22.32
C LEU A 589 2.30 29.60 23.22
N VAL A 590 2.50 28.32 22.91
CA VAL A 590 1.92 27.19 23.63
C VAL A 590 2.98 26.10 23.77
N VAL A 591 3.12 25.55 24.97
CA VAL A 591 3.93 24.36 25.21
C VAL A 591 3.02 23.14 25.04
N THR A 592 3.47 22.14 24.27
CA THR A 592 2.68 20.95 23.97
C THR A 592 3.59 19.79 23.56
N SER A 593 3.03 18.59 23.35
CA SER A 593 3.75 17.43 22.80
C SER A 593 3.64 17.42 21.28
N THR A 594 4.64 16.88 20.59
CA THR A 594 4.55 16.58 19.14
C THR A 594 3.34 15.70 18.81
N HIS A 595 2.89 14.87 19.75
CA HIS A 595 1.74 13.97 19.57
C HIS A 595 0.41 14.57 20.04
N ALA A 596 0.39 15.71 20.71
CA ALA A 596 -0.86 16.26 21.23
C ALA A 596 -1.76 16.82 20.11
N THR A 597 -3.08 16.66 20.27
CA THR A 597 -4.07 17.41 19.49
C THR A 597 -4.17 18.84 19.99
N VAL A 598 -4.16 19.79 19.06
CA VAL A 598 -4.23 21.22 19.33
C VAL A 598 -5.43 21.81 18.61
N LEU A 599 -6.36 22.39 19.37
CA LEU A 599 -7.50 23.12 18.83
C LEU A 599 -7.15 24.59 18.59
N CYS A 600 -7.28 25.02 17.34
CA CYS A 600 -7.08 26.41 16.92
C CYS A 600 -8.45 27.10 16.78
N PHE A 601 -8.77 27.99 17.72
CA PHE A 601 -9.99 28.81 17.71
C PHE A 601 -9.74 30.17 17.06
N THR A 602 -10.69 30.64 16.27
CA THR A 602 -10.58 31.91 15.53
C THR A 602 -11.42 33.03 16.13
N ASP A 603 -11.13 34.27 15.76
CA ASP A 603 -11.85 35.45 16.23
C ASP A 603 -13.31 35.49 15.77
N THR A 604 -13.62 34.80 14.66
CA THR A 604 -15.00 34.61 14.14
C THR A 604 -15.76 33.45 14.81
N GLY A 605 -15.15 32.73 15.75
CA GLY A 605 -15.80 31.67 16.52
C GLY A 605 -15.76 30.30 15.83
N ARG A 606 -14.83 30.06 14.90
CA ARG A 606 -14.57 28.73 14.32
C ARG A 606 -13.46 28.00 15.08
N VAL A 607 -13.39 26.69 14.90
CA VAL A 607 -12.35 25.81 15.45
C VAL A 607 -11.82 24.86 14.38
N PHE A 608 -10.51 24.65 14.43
CA PHE A 608 -9.77 23.69 13.64
C PHE A 608 -8.97 22.78 14.56
N SER A 609 -8.69 21.55 14.12
CA SER A 609 -7.82 20.61 14.84
C SER A 609 -6.54 20.40 14.05
N LEU A 610 -5.42 20.33 14.76
CA LEU A 610 -4.09 20.02 14.24
C LEU A 610 -3.37 19.10 15.24
N ARG A 611 -2.55 18.16 14.76
CA ARG A 611 -1.61 17.45 15.63
C ARG A 611 -0.29 18.24 15.73
N GLY A 612 0.38 18.17 16.88
CA GLY A 612 1.64 18.90 17.12
C GLY A 612 2.70 18.68 16.03
N PHE A 613 2.81 17.45 15.52
CA PHE A 613 3.75 17.05 14.48
C PHE A 613 3.39 17.54 13.07
N GLU A 614 2.16 18.01 12.85
CA GLU A 614 1.77 18.61 11.57
C GLU A 614 2.31 20.03 11.42
N VAL A 615 2.70 20.65 12.54
CA VAL A 615 3.38 21.95 12.57
C VAL A 615 4.89 21.69 12.44
N PRO A 616 5.57 22.29 11.45
CA PRO A 616 6.96 21.96 11.17
C PRO A 616 7.89 22.34 12.32
N ILE A 617 8.80 21.42 12.65
CA ILE A 617 9.93 21.69 13.53
C ILE A 617 10.89 22.61 12.78
N ALA A 618 11.24 23.74 13.39
CA ALA A 618 12.10 24.72 12.74
C ALA A 618 13.06 25.40 13.72
N SER A 619 14.23 25.79 13.23
CA SER A 619 15.18 26.56 14.02
C SER A 619 14.66 27.97 14.36
N ARG A 620 15.26 28.61 15.36
CA ARG A 620 14.84 29.93 15.87
C ARG A 620 14.73 31.02 14.80
N GLY A 621 15.63 31.02 13.82
CA GLY A 621 15.66 32.00 12.75
C GLY A 621 14.73 31.71 11.56
N ALA A 622 14.11 30.53 11.52
CA ALA A 622 13.18 30.15 10.47
C ALA A 622 11.75 30.65 10.77
N ARG A 623 11.01 31.04 9.73
CA ARG A 623 9.63 31.55 9.87
C ARG A 623 8.61 30.44 10.16
N GLY A 624 8.91 29.18 9.84
CA GLY A 624 7.91 28.12 9.85
C GLY A 624 6.99 28.18 8.63
N ARG A 625 5.79 27.62 8.76
CA ARG A 625 4.81 27.51 7.66
C ARG A 625 3.59 28.40 7.92
N PRO A 626 3.03 29.06 6.89
CA PRO A 626 1.77 29.80 7.05
C PRO A 626 0.67 28.88 7.60
N LEU A 627 0.02 29.29 8.68
CA LEU A 627 -1.05 28.56 9.35
C LEU A 627 -2.27 28.39 8.43
N VAL A 628 -2.51 29.35 7.52
CA VAL A 628 -3.51 29.24 6.43
C VAL A 628 -3.27 28.07 5.48
N ASN A 629 -2.05 27.53 5.41
CA ASN A 629 -1.71 26.34 4.61
C ASN A 629 -1.86 25.04 5.41
N LEU A 630 -2.12 25.14 6.72
CA LEU A 630 -2.36 24.02 7.63
C LEU A 630 -3.86 23.90 7.94
N ILE A 631 -4.55 25.03 8.09
CA ILE A 631 -5.98 25.12 8.38
C ILE A 631 -6.69 26.10 7.43
N GLY A 632 -7.92 25.77 7.00
CA GLY A 632 -8.69 26.54 6.02
C GLY A 632 -9.33 27.83 6.58
N LEU A 633 -8.50 28.82 6.91
CA LEU A 633 -8.92 30.15 7.35
C LEU A 633 -9.50 30.98 6.19
N ASN A 634 -10.53 31.79 6.48
CA ASN A 634 -11.02 32.79 5.53
C ASN A 634 -10.15 34.07 5.59
N GLY A 635 -10.25 34.94 4.58
CA GLY A 635 -9.32 36.08 4.36
C GLY A 635 -8.88 36.85 5.60
N ASP A 636 -9.80 37.50 6.32
CA ASP A 636 -9.48 38.34 7.48
C ASP A 636 -9.58 37.58 8.83
N GLU A 637 -9.70 36.25 8.80
CA GLU A 637 -9.89 35.44 10.00
C GLU A 637 -8.56 35.17 10.71
N THR A 638 -8.50 35.42 12.02
CA THR A 638 -7.28 35.25 12.83
C THR A 638 -7.49 34.22 13.93
N VAL A 639 -6.43 33.48 14.29
CA VAL A 639 -6.45 32.58 15.45
C VAL A 639 -6.33 33.40 16.72
N THR A 640 -7.20 33.13 17.70
CA THR A 640 -7.25 33.83 18.99
C THR A 640 -6.84 32.96 20.16
N THR A 641 -7.02 31.65 20.05
CA THR A 641 -6.60 30.69 21.08
C THR A 641 -6.17 29.39 20.45
N ILE A 642 -5.03 28.90 20.92
CA ILE A 642 -4.49 27.58 20.62
C ILE A 642 -4.58 26.80 21.93
N LEU A 643 -5.33 25.70 21.92
CA LEU A 643 -5.66 24.91 23.11
C LEU A 643 -5.20 23.46 22.88
N PRO A 644 -4.09 23.03 23.50
CA PRO A 644 -3.74 21.62 23.57
C PRO A 644 -4.82 20.83 24.32
N ILE A 645 -5.17 19.66 23.80
CA ILE A 645 -6.00 18.67 24.48
C ILE A 645 -5.07 17.60 25.05
N PRO A 646 -5.09 17.34 26.36
CA PRO A 646 -4.37 16.22 26.95
C PRO A 646 -4.85 14.88 26.38
N LYS A 647 -3.94 13.93 26.17
CA LYS A 647 -4.24 12.60 25.59
C LYS A 647 -5.36 11.86 26.32
N ILE A 648 -5.40 11.96 27.66
CA ILE A 648 -6.45 11.34 28.50
C ILE A 648 -7.85 11.91 28.20
N VAL A 649 -7.93 13.19 27.86
CA VAL A 649 -9.17 13.89 27.51
C VAL A 649 -9.59 13.58 26.06
N GLU A 650 -8.62 13.25 25.21
CA GLU A 650 -8.84 12.77 23.84
C GLU A 650 -9.48 11.37 23.87
N GLU A 651 -8.99 10.44 24.68
CA GLU A 651 -9.54 9.08 24.87
C GLU A 651 -10.98 9.12 25.42
N LEU A 652 -11.23 9.92 26.46
CA LEU A 652 -12.56 10.13 27.05
C LEU A 652 -13.57 10.74 26.05
N SER A 653 -13.10 11.40 25.00
CA SER A 653 -13.98 11.97 23.96
C SER A 653 -14.44 10.94 22.92
N VAL A 654 -13.74 9.80 22.81
CA VAL A 654 -13.99 8.74 21.82
C VAL A 654 -14.87 7.62 22.39
N GLU A 655 -14.70 7.26 23.67
CA GLU A 655 -15.42 6.13 24.29
C GLU A 655 -16.95 6.32 24.40
N GLY A 656 -17.44 7.55 24.28
CA GLY A 656 -18.88 7.86 24.35
C GLY A 656 -19.73 7.39 23.17
N GLU A 657 -19.13 6.87 22.08
CA GLU A 657 -19.85 6.34 20.91
C GLU A 657 -19.89 4.80 20.82
N THR A 658 -19.12 4.09 21.66
CA THR A 658 -19.15 2.63 21.70
C THR A 658 -20.24 2.13 22.65
N SER A 659 -21.27 1.52 22.06
CA SER A 659 -22.15 0.56 22.75
C SER A 659 -21.31 -0.39 23.60
N LEU A 660 -21.71 -0.57 24.85
CA LEU A 660 -21.18 -1.50 25.87
C LEU A 660 -21.29 -2.98 25.46
N THR A 661 -20.89 -3.35 24.24
CA THR A 661 -21.06 -4.71 23.71
C THR A 661 -19.79 -5.42 23.25
N ASP A 662 -18.65 -4.74 23.08
CA ASP A 662 -17.46 -5.39 22.49
C ASP A 662 -16.25 -5.59 23.44
N THR A 663 -16.36 -5.25 24.73
CA THR A 663 -15.24 -5.41 25.70
C THR A 663 -15.47 -6.44 26.80
N LEU A 664 -16.36 -7.42 26.59
CA LEU A 664 -16.58 -8.54 27.54
C LEU A 664 -16.55 -9.93 26.89
N ILE A 665 -15.86 -10.10 25.77
CA ILE A 665 -15.56 -11.42 25.21
C ILE A 665 -14.05 -11.53 25.03
N ASN A 666 -13.39 -11.95 26.13
CA ASN A 666 -12.08 -12.63 26.21
C ASN A 666 -11.23 -12.12 27.37
N SER A 667 -11.60 -12.54 28.58
CA SER A 667 -10.62 -12.87 29.62
C SER A 667 -11.26 -13.84 30.59
N ASP A 668 -10.97 -15.13 30.43
CA ASP A 668 -11.05 -16.09 31.52
C ASP A 668 -10.06 -15.65 32.61
N ILE A 669 -10.57 -14.96 33.64
CA ILE A 669 -9.86 -14.77 34.91
C ILE A 669 -10.86 -15.00 36.03
N ASP A 670 -10.44 -15.84 36.97
CA ASP A 670 -11.19 -16.36 38.09
C ASP A 670 -11.92 -15.31 38.94
N ASN A 671 -13.10 -15.70 39.42
CA ASN A 671 -13.80 -15.06 40.52
C ASN A 671 -12.89 -15.01 41.76
N ASP A 672 -12.59 -13.80 42.25
CA ASP A 672 -12.66 -13.43 43.67
C ASP A 672 -12.01 -12.05 43.90
N ASP A 673 -12.76 -10.95 43.71
CA ASP A 673 -12.62 -9.77 44.57
C ASP A 673 -13.85 -8.86 44.48
N ALA A 674 -14.65 -8.88 45.55
CA ALA A 674 -15.79 -8.00 45.73
C ALA A 674 -15.37 -6.78 46.54
N SER A 675 -14.57 -5.87 45.95
CA SER A 675 -14.17 -4.65 46.67
C SER A 675 -13.84 -3.42 45.81
N LEU A 676 -14.48 -3.21 44.65
CA LEU A 676 -14.35 -1.95 43.90
C LEU A 676 -15.72 -1.49 43.35
N LYS A 677 -16.54 -0.90 44.23
CA LYS A 677 -17.72 -0.08 43.86
C LYS A 677 -17.58 1.29 44.50
N ASP A 678 -16.65 2.09 43.98
CA ASP A 678 -16.73 3.55 44.09
C ASP A 678 -15.89 4.19 42.98
N SER A 679 -16.36 4.11 41.74
CA SER A 679 -15.94 5.05 40.70
C SER A 679 -17.05 6.09 40.57
N THR A 680 -16.80 7.24 41.18
CA THR A 680 -17.52 8.48 40.90
C THR A 680 -17.57 8.68 39.38
N GLN A 681 -18.78 8.72 38.79
CA GLN A 681 -18.99 9.10 37.40
C GLN A 681 -18.44 10.52 37.20
N ALA A 682 -17.25 10.66 36.63
CA ALA A 682 -16.74 11.96 36.19
C ALA A 682 -17.64 12.46 35.05
N GLU A 683 -18.25 13.65 35.20
CA GLU A 683 -19.00 14.27 34.11
C GLU A 683 -18.09 14.53 32.90
N PRO A 684 -18.60 14.44 31.67
CA PRO A 684 -17.79 14.66 30.47
C PRO A 684 -17.28 16.10 30.40
N PRO A 685 -16.03 16.33 29.98
CA PRO A 685 -15.43 17.66 29.94
C PRO A 685 -16.15 18.61 28.97
N PHE A 686 -16.02 19.91 29.22
CA PHE A 686 -16.58 21.00 28.44
C PHE A 686 -15.49 21.92 27.90
N VAL A 687 -15.78 22.62 26.79
CA VAL A 687 -15.04 23.80 26.35
C VAL A 687 -15.80 25.04 26.79
N PHE A 688 -15.15 25.85 27.62
CA PHE A 688 -15.65 27.13 28.11
C PHE A 688 -15.05 28.28 27.31
N PHE A 689 -15.91 29.09 26.72
CA PHE A 689 -15.59 30.22 25.85
C PHE A 689 -15.80 31.55 26.57
N ALA A 690 -14.96 32.53 26.27
CA ALA A 690 -15.13 33.92 26.65
C ALA A 690 -14.88 34.86 25.46
N THR A 691 -15.80 35.80 25.26
CA THR A 691 -15.76 36.82 24.20
C THR A 691 -15.27 38.16 24.73
N ALA A 692 -14.89 39.07 23.82
CA ALA A 692 -14.39 40.39 24.15
C ALA A 692 -15.41 41.22 24.94
N ASN A 693 -16.71 41.11 24.61
CA ASN A 693 -17.79 41.85 25.27
C ASN A 693 -18.25 41.24 26.61
N GLY A 694 -17.58 40.19 27.10
CA GLY A 694 -17.89 39.59 28.40
C GLY A 694 -19.01 38.54 28.36
N THR A 695 -19.38 38.07 27.16
CA THR A 695 -20.24 36.88 26.99
C THR A 695 -19.41 35.62 27.14
N VAL A 696 -19.93 34.65 27.87
CA VAL A 696 -19.34 33.33 28.08
C VAL A 696 -20.27 32.22 27.62
N LYS A 697 -19.70 31.06 27.31
CA LYS A 697 -20.47 29.91 26.87
C LYS A 697 -19.77 28.61 27.22
N ARG A 698 -20.54 27.59 27.58
CA ARG A 698 -20.07 26.24 27.84
C ARG A 698 -20.62 25.28 26.78
N VAL A 699 -19.77 24.44 26.20
CA VAL A 699 -20.13 23.45 25.17
C VAL A 699 -19.47 22.12 25.53
N GLU A 700 -20.16 21.00 25.40
CA GLU A 700 -19.57 19.67 25.67
C GLU A 700 -18.39 19.38 24.71
N LEU A 701 -17.29 18.84 25.23
CA LEU A 701 -16.07 18.60 24.46
C LEU A 701 -16.28 17.61 23.30
N LYS A 702 -17.14 16.59 23.48
CA LYS A 702 -17.48 15.61 22.44
C LYS A 702 -17.98 16.24 21.14
N GLN A 703 -18.55 17.45 21.19
CA GLN A 703 -18.98 18.18 19.97
C GLN A 703 -17.80 18.65 19.10
N PHE A 704 -16.57 18.43 19.54
CA PHE A 704 -15.31 18.75 18.87
C PHE A 704 -14.49 17.49 18.50
N ALA A 705 -15.00 16.27 18.71
CA ALA A 705 -14.26 15.04 18.39
C ALA A 705 -13.95 14.89 16.89
N ASN A 706 -14.89 15.29 16.02
CA ASN A 706 -14.80 15.10 14.57
C ASN A 706 -14.74 16.44 13.82
N ILE A 707 -13.58 17.11 13.85
CA ILE A 707 -13.32 18.36 13.12
C ILE A 707 -12.78 18.06 11.72
N ARG A 708 -13.55 18.47 10.70
CA ARG A 708 -13.14 18.38 9.29
C ARG A 708 -12.11 19.47 8.96
N SER A 709 -11.41 19.32 7.83
CA SER A 709 -10.38 20.27 7.37
C SER A 709 -10.88 21.70 7.15
N ASN A 710 -12.18 21.89 6.85
CA ASN A 710 -12.82 23.19 6.75
C ASN A 710 -13.26 23.77 8.10
N GLY A 711 -12.90 23.15 9.23
CA GLY A 711 -13.25 23.59 10.56
C GLY A 711 -14.74 23.46 10.91
N LEU A 712 -15.06 23.77 12.16
CA LEU A 712 -16.42 23.79 12.70
C LEU A 712 -16.75 25.14 13.33
N ILE A 713 -18.02 25.50 13.42
CA ILE A 713 -18.45 26.62 14.27
C ILE A 713 -18.35 26.15 15.72
N ALA A 714 -17.59 26.86 16.56
CA ALA A 714 -17.43 26.58 17.98
C ALA A 714 -18.39 27.40 18.85
N VAL A 715 -18.58 28.68 18.50
CA VAL A 715 -19.46 29.61 19.20
C VAL A 715 -20.12 30.58 18.23
N GLY A 716 -21.41 30.87 18.41
CA GLY A 716 -22.08 31.96 17.69
C GLY A 716 -21.73 33.29 18.34
N LEU A 717 -21.29 34.27 17.57
CA LEU A 717 -20.92 35.60 18.06
C LEU A 717 -22.02 36.63 17.77
N GLU A 718 -22.07 37.70 18.56
CA GLU A 718 -22.84 38.90 18.25
C GLU A 718 -22.10 39.77 17.23
N GLU A 719 -22.84 40.63 16.53
CA GLU A 719 -22.25 41.53 15.54
C GLU A 719 -21.25 42.49 16.21
N GLY A 720 -20.00 42.47 15.75
CA GLY A 720 -18.90 43.26 16.33
C GLY A 720 -18.23 42.64 17.56
N ASP A 721 -18.66 41.46 18.04
CA ASP A 721 -17.98 40.72 19.11
C ASP A 721 -16.92 39.76 18.54
N LYS A 722 -15.95 39.38 19.37
CA LYS A 722 -14.85 38.48 19.00
C LYS A 722 -14.61 37.45 20.09
N LEU A 723 -14.28 36.22 19.70
CA LEU A 723 -13.81 35.23 20.65
C LEU A 723 -12.42 35.63 21.19
N VAL A 724 -12.23 35.60 22.51
CA VAL A 724 -10.96 35.96 23.15
C VAL A 724 -10.22 34.74 23.69
N SER A 725 -10.94 33.81 24.33
CA SER A 725 -10.32 32.67 24.99
C SER A 725 -11.25 31.46 25.03
N ALA A 726 -10.67 30.27 24.93
CA ALA A 726 -11.32 28.98 25.17
C ALA A 726 -10.47 28.14 26.14
N ARG A 727 -11.10 27.42 27.08
CA ARG A 727 -10.44 26.52 28.04
C ARG A 727 -11.28 25.27 28.28
N ILE A 728 -10.63 24.17 28.68
CA ILE A 728 -11.33 22.94 29.08
C ILE A 728 -11.79 23.08 30.54
N THR A 729 -13.02 22.69 30.84
CA THR A 729 -13.56 22.57 32.20
C THR A 729 -14.15 21.18 32.43
N ASN A 730 -14.29 20.72 33.67
CA ASN A 730 -14.73 19.35 33.99
C ASN A 730 -16.17 19.25 34.56
N GLY A 731 -16.89 20.35 34.67
CA GLY A 731 -18.26 20.39 35.20
C GLY A 731 -18.36 20.82 36.67
N SER A 732 -17.26 20.77 37.44
CA SER A 732 -17.21 21.14 38.86
C SER A 732 -16.29 22.32 39.17
N GLN A 733 -15.76 22.99 38.15
CA GLN A 733 -14.74 24.03 38.31
C GLN A 733 -15.33 25.44 38.34
N GLU A 734 -14.55 26.35 38.92
CA GLU A 734 -14.82 27.77 38.81
C GLU A 734 -13.99 28.40 37.68
N VAL A 735 -14.53 29.46 37.09
CA VAL A 735 -13.87 30.22 36.04
C VAL A 735 -13.63 31.66 36.46
N MET A 736 -12.52 32.22 36.00
CA MET A 736 -12.16 33.61 36.20
C MET A 736 -12.00 34.35 34.87
N LEU A 737 -12.67 35.49 34.76
CA LEU A 737 -12.53 36.41 33.63
C LEU A 737 -11.74 37.63 34.05
N PHE A 738 -10.75 38.04 33.25
CA PHE A 738 -9.93 39.23 33.48
C PHE A 738 -10.15 40.26 32.37
N ALA A 739 -10.48 41.49 32.74
CA ALA A 739 -10.69 42.60 31.83
C ALA A 739 -9.41 43.44 31.64
N SER A 740 -9.33 44.14 30.50
CA SER A 740 -8.22 45.05 30.16
C SER A 740 -7.95 46.14 31.20
N SER A 741 -8.97 46.56 31.97
CA SER A 741 -8.85 47.52 33.06
C SER A 741 -8.20 46.96 34.34
N GLY A 742 -7.90 45.66 34.39
CA GLY A 742 -7.32 45.00 35.55
C GLY A 742 -8.36 44.51 36.57
N LYS A 743 -9.64 44.43 36.20
CA LYS A 743 -10.69 43.79 37.02
C LYS A 743 -10.80 42.30 36.71
N ALA A 744 -11.24 41.51 37.69
CA ALA A 744 -11.56 40.10 37.51
C ALA A 744 -12.87 39.71 38.19
N ILE A 745 -13.57 38.72 37.65
CA ILE A 745 -14.72 38.06 38.28
C ILE A 745 -14.47 36.56 38.34
N ARG A 746 -14.80 35.92 39.46
CA ARG A 746 -14.73 34.47 39.70
C ARG A 746 -16.14 33.95 39.96
N PHE A 747 -16.56 32.90 39.25
CA PHE A 747 -17.88 32.29 39.40
C PHE A 747 -17.85 30.81 39.00
N ASP A 748 -18.82 30.04 39.47
CA ASP A 748 -18.97 28.61 39.15
C ASP A 748 -19.32 28.41 37.67
N GLU A 749 -18.67 27.45 36.98
CA GLU A 749 -18.93 27.24 35.55
C GLU A 749 -20.39 26.92 35.23
N ASN A 750 -21.13 26.31 36.16
CA ASN A 750 -22.52 25.90 35.99
C ASN A 750 -23.50 27.09 35.99
N ASP A 751 -23.07 28.27 36.45
CA ASP A 751 -23.82 29.51 36.22
C ASP A 751 -24.02 29.79 34.71
N ALA A 752 -23.15 29.24 33.86
CA ALA A 752 -23.28 29.21 32.42
C ALA A 752 -23.72 27.80 31.94
N ARG A 753 -25.04 27.64 31.73
CA ARG A 753 -25.59 26.38 31.20
C ARG A 753 -24.88 25.92 29.93
N ALA A 754 -24.68 24.62 29.80
CA ALA A 754 -24.22 24.00 28.56
C ALA A 754 -25.19 24.30 27.40
N MET A 755 -24.65 24.66 26.24
CA MET A 755 -25.43 24.93 25.03
C MET A 755 -24.74 24.33 23.80
N GLY A 756 -25.50 24.10 22.73
CA GLY A 756 -24.94 23.69 21.44
C GLY A 756 -24.07 24.79 20.81
N ARG A 757 -23.13 24.38 19.94
CA ARG A 757 -22.11 25.25 19.32
C ARG A 757 -22.61 26.51 18.61
N THR A 758 -23.81 26.52 18.05
CA THR A 758 -24.35 27.68 17.32
C THR A 758 -24.98 28.77 18.21
N ALA A 759 -25.18 28.51 19.51
CA ALA A 759 -25.75 29.49 20.44
C ALA A 759 -24.77 30.62 20.82
N LYS A 760 -25.31 31.76 21.25
CA LYS A 760 -24.53 32.98 21.60
C LYS A 760 -23.92 33.01 23.00
N GLY A 761 -24.46 32.24 23.96
CA GLY A 761 -23.97 32.20 25.34
C GLY A 761 -24.74 33.12 26.31
N VAL A 762 -24.15 33.37 27.47
CA VAL A 762 -24.70 34.21 28.56
C VAL A 762 -23.67 35.24 29.02
N ARG A 763 -24.10 36.33 29.66
CA ARG A 763 -23.16 37.32 30.20
C ARG A 763 -22.38 36.76 31.40
N GLY A 764 -21.05 36.74 31.29
CA GLY A 764 -20.11 36.33 32.34
C GLY A 764 -19.58 37.50 33.16
N MET A 765 -19.27 38.64 32.54
CA MET A 765 -18.82 39.86 33.24
C MET A 765 -19.50 41.09 32.65
N ARG A 766 -19.87 42.05 33.50
CA ARG A 766 -20.32 43.37 33.07
C ARG A 766 -19.12 44.30 32.92
N LEU A 767 -18.88 44.74 31.70
CA LEU A 767 -17.77 45.63 31.34
C LEU A 767 -18.24 47.09 31.28
N ALA A 768 -17.35 48.02 31.62
CA ALA A 768 -17.56 49.45 31.37
C ALA A 768 -17.23 49.79 29.90
N THR A 769 -17.57 51.01 29.48
CA THR A 769 -17.25 51.51 28.13
C THR A 769 -15.75 51.41 27.85
N ASN A 770 -15.37 50.82 26.72
CA ASN A 770 -13.99 50.55 26.29
C ASN A 770 -13.21 49.51 27.12
N GLU A 771 -13.86 48.77 28.02
CA GLU A 771 -13.29 47.58 28.64
C GLU A 771 -13.62 46.33 27.81
N PHE A 772 -12.70 45.38 27.75
CA PHE A 772 -12.90 44.10 27.08
C PHE A 772 -12.17 42.98 27.82
N ILE A 773 -12.64 41.74 27.67
CA ILE A 773 -11.99 40.56 28.26
C ILE A 773 -10.63 40.31 27.60
N LYS A 774 -9.64 39.95 28.42
CA LYS A 774 -8.27 39.63 28.02
C LYS A 774 -7.86 38.19 28.34
N SER A 775 -8.42 37.59 29.38
CA SER A 775 -8.07 36.22 29.77
C SER A 775 -9.24 35.51 30.43
N LEU A 776 -9.34 34.22 30.15
CA LEU A 776 -10.15 33.24 30.88
C LEU A 776 -9.18 32.28 31.55
N VAL A 777 -9.34 32.09 32.87
CA VAL A 777 -8.57 31.13 33.67
C VAL A 777 -9.55 30.17 34.33
N VAL A 778 -9.27 28.87 34.26
CA VAL A 778 -10.03 27.82 34.96
C VAL A 778 -9.31 27.55 36.27
N ILE A 779 -10.07 27.42 37.36
CA ILE A 779 -9.54 27.16 38.70
C ILE A 779 -9.74 25.69 39.03
N GLU A 780 -8.63 24.97 39.11
CA GLU A 780 -8.55 23.58 39.59
C GLU A 780 -8.27 23.56 41.11
N ASP A 781 -8.47 22.41 41.75
CA ASP A 781 -8.36 22.26 43.21
C ASP A 781 -6.94 22.53 43.74
N ASP A 782 -5.93 22.37 42.90
CA ASP A 782 -4.51 22.57 43.20
C ASP A 782 -4.04 24.02 42.99
N VAL A 783 -4.79 24.85 42.25
CA VAL A 783 -4.37 26.20 41.89
C VAL A 783 -4.33 27.13 43.09
N ARG A 784 -3.14 27.59 43.46
CA ARG A 784 -2.97 28.50 44.61
C ARG A 784 -2.83 29.96 44.22
N GLU A 785 -2.18 30.25 43.10
CA GLU A 785 -1.85 31.62 42.71
C GLU A 785 -2.18 31.93 41.25
N ILE A 786 -2.61 33.17 41.00
CA ILE A 786 -2.77 33.73 39.66
C ILE A 786 -1.67 34.75 39.39
N LEU A 787 -0.96 34.57 38.28
CA LEU A 787 0.00 35.54 37.77
C LEU A 787 -0.69 36.46 36.76
N ILE A 788 -0.54 37.77 36.97
CA ILE A 788 -1.12 38.82 36.12
C ILE A 788 0.02 39.68 35.56
N ALA A 789 0.01 39.92 34.25
CA ALA A 789 0.98 40.76 33.55
C ALA A 789 0.30 41.91 32.76
N CYS A 790 0.97 43.08 32.73
CA CYS A 790 0.52 44.30 32.05
C CYS A 790 1.49 44.72 30.92
N GLU A 791 1.00 45.57 30.01
CA GLU A 791 1.67 45.97 28.77
C GLU A 791 3.08 46.55 28.96
N ASN A 792 3.34 47.25 30.06
CA ASN A 792 4.65 47.88 30.30
C ASN A 792 5.63 46.97 31.08
N GLY A 793 5.40 45.65 31.08
CA GLY A 793 6.31 44.67 31.69
C GLY A 793 6.19 44.55 33.21
N PHE A 794 5.07 45.01 33.80
CA PHE A 794 4.78 44.87 35.23
C PHE A 794 3.78 43.75 35.48
N GLY A 795 3.87 43.10 36.63
CA GLY A 795 2.95 42.05 37.01
C GLY A 795 3.20 41.52 38.42
N LYS A 796 2.37 40.57 38.86
CA LYS A 796 2.43 39.98 40.20
C LYS A 796 1.74 38.64 40.26
N ARG A 797 2.06 37.87 41.30
CA ARG A 797 1.24 36.74 41.76
C ARG A 797 0.25 37.22 42.82
N THR A 798 -0.91 36.61 42.87
CA THR A 798 -1.92 36.83 43.91
C THR A 798 -2.62 35.52 44.22
N PHE A 799 -2.76 35.21 45.51
CA PHE A 799 -3.47 34.02 45.97
C PHE A 799 -4.92 34.02 45.52
N ILE A 800 -5.41 32.86 45.13
CA ILE A 800 -6.77 32.66 44.62
C ILE A 800 -7.84 33.04 45.67
N ASP A 801 -7.54 32.84 46.95
CA ASP A 801 -8.42 33.17 48.09
C ASP A 801 -8.72 34.67 48.22
N GLU A 802 -7.91 35.54 47.61
CA GLU A 802 -8.22 36.98 47.56
C GLU A 802 -9.33 37.33 46.56
N PHE A 803 -9.71 36.38 45.71
CA PHE A 803 -10.79 36.48 44.73
C PHE A 803 -12.00 35.69 45.21
N ASN A 804 -12.90 36.34 45.96
CA ASN A 804 -14.16 35.74 46.37
C ASN A 804 -15.01 35.35 45.16
N THR A 805 -15.60 34.15 45.21
CA THR A 805 -16.63 33.69 44.26
C THR A 805 -17.85 34.60 44.32
N GLN A 806 -18.38 34.96 43.15
CA GLN A 806 -19.57 35.78 42.95
C GLN A 806 -20.47 35.14 41.89
N ASN A 807 -21.72 35.60 41.78
CA ASN A 807 -22.57 35.20 40.65
C ASN A 807 -22.05 35.81 39.34
N ARG A 808 -22.20 35.08 38.22
CA ARG A 808 -21.85 35.62 36.90
C ARG A 808 -22.57 36.94 36.56
N GLY A 809 -21.97 37.74 35.69
CA GLY A 809 -22.52 39.00 35.18
C GLY A 809 -22.28 40.21 36.09
N GLY A 810 -21.54 40.05 37.19
CA GLY A 810 -21.04 41.15 38.02
C GLY A 810 -19.97 41.99 37.31
N GLY A 811 -19.65 43.16 37.89
CA GLY A 811 -18.61 44.06 37.36
C GLY A 811 -17.17 43.64 37.69
N GLY A 812 -17.00 42.56 38.46
CA GLY A 812 -15.72 42.10 38.98
C GLY A 812 -15.08 43.05 39.99
N VAL A 813 -13.92 42.64 40.47
CA VAL A 813 -13.15 43.29 41.52
C VAL A 813 -11.72 43.54 41.02
N ILE A 814 -11.04 44.59 41.50
CA ILE A 814 -9.69 45.00 41.00
C ILE A 814 -8.63 43.91 41.25
N ALA A 815 -8.21 43.19 40.21
CA ALA A 815 -7.19 42.14 40.21
C ALA A 815 -5.75 42.69 40.17
N ILE A 816 -5.55 43.82 39.48
CA ILE A 816 -4.33 44.61 39.46
C ILE A 816 -4.68 46.06 39.19
N LYS A 817 -3.98 47.01 39.81
CA LYS A 817 -4.20 48.43 39.57
C LYS A 817 -3.50 48.87 38.29
N THR A 818 -4.26 49.04 37.21
CA THR A 818 -3.76 49.63 35.96
C THR A 818 -3.49 51.12 36.13
N SER A 819 -2.44 51.62 35.50
CA SER A 819 -1.99 53.03 35.53
C SER A 819 -1.12 53.29 34.30
N ASP A 820 -0.78 54.55 34.01
CA ASP A 820 0.16 54.89 32.92
C ASP A 820 1.52 54.16 33.06
N ARG A 821 1.92 53.87 34.31
CA ARG A 821 3.11 53.06 34.60
C ARG A 821 2.94 51.61 34.16
N ASN A 822 1.81 50.98 34.50
CA ASN A 822 1.58 49.56 34.27
C ASN A 822 1.15 49.25 32.83
N GLY A 823 0.34 50.12 32.23
CA GLY A 823 -0.43 49.83 31.04
C GLY A 823 -1.65 48.95 31.34
N ALA A 824 -2.37 48.57 30.29
CA ALA A 824 -3.50 47.64 30.39
C ALA A 824 -3.05 46.22 30.77
N LEU A 825 -3.97 45.42 31.31
CA LEU A 825 -3.72 44.00 31.54
C LEU A 825 -3.56 43.29 30.18
N VAL A 826 -2.50 42.50 30.03
CA VAL A 826 -2.20 41.73 28.82
C VAL A 826 -2.74 40.32 28.96
N ARG A 827 -2.32 39.62 30.03
CA ARG A 827 -2.71 38.23 30.27
C ARG A 827 -2.66 37.88 31.76
N ALA A 828 -3.55 36.99 32.16
CA ALA A 828 -3.53 36.31 33.46
C ALA A 828 -3.50 34.79 33.25
N THR A 829 -2.76 34.07 34.08
CA THR A 829 -2.70 32.60 34.05
C THR A 829 -2.50 32.04 35.47
N LYS A 830 -3.00 30.82 35.71
CA LYS A 830 -2.66 30.04 36.91
C LYS A 830 -1.18 29.67 36.87
N VAL A 831 -0.50 29.67 38.02
CA VAL A 831 0.92 29.29 38.13
C VAL A 831 1.17 28.59 39.47
N GLU A 832 2.09 27.65 39.47
CA GLU A 832 2.70 27.04 40.65
C GLU A 832 4.12 27.60 40.89
N PRO A 833 4.64 27.54 42.13
CA PRO A 833 5.97 28.09 42.46
C PRO A 833 7.11 27.55 41.58
N GLU A 834 7.02 26.28 41.16
CA GLU A 834 8.02 25.53 40.40
C GLU A 834 7.94 25.79 38.89
N ASP A 835 6.86 26.41 38.41
CA ASP A 835 6.67 26.73 37.00
C ASP A 835 7.65 27.80 36.51
N ASP A 836 7.82 27.84 35.19
CA ASP A 836 8.44 28.96 34.48
C ASP A 836 7.37 29.76 33.71
N ILE A 837 7.62 31.06 33.52
CA ILE A 837 6.86 31.89 32.58
C ILE A 837 7.72 32.43 31.45
N ILE A 838 7.19 32.36 30.23
CA ILE A 838 7.79 32.98 29.05
C ILE A 838 7.01 34.26 28.72
N LEU A 839 7.74 35.38 28.61
CA LEU A 839 7.23 36.71 28.29
C LEU A 839 7.77 37.17 26.94
N ILE A 840 6.91 37.73 26.09
CA ILE A 840 7.27 38.20 24.74
C ILE A 840 6.78 39.63 24.52
N SER A 841 7.67 40.48 24.00
CA SER A 841 7.33 41.84 23.57
C SER A 841 6.96 41.96 22.08
N ASP A 842 6.33 43.07 21.71
CA ASP A 842 6.03 43.43 20.33
C ASP A 842 7.26 43.63 19.44
N LYS A 843 8.46 43.77 20.02
CA LYS A 843 9.74 43.86 19.31
C LYS A 843 10.55 42.54 19.35
N GLY A 844 9.95 41.45 19.83
CA GLY A 844 10.58 40.12 19.83
C GLY A 844 11.55 39.89 21.00
N THR A 845 11.54 40.73 22.04
CA THR A 845 12.28 40.46 23.27
C THR A 845 11.57 39.34 24.03
N LEU A 846 12.28 38.23 24.23
CA LEU A 846 11.75 37.04 24.91
C LEU A 846 12.53 36.78 26.20
N VAL A 847 11.82 36.53 27.30
CA VAL A 847 12.40 36.20 28.61
C VAL A 847 11.64 35.03 29.24
N ARG A 848 12.36 33.96 29.60
CA ARG A 848 11.88 32.88 30.47
C ARG A 848 12.30 33.20 31.92
N THR A 849 11.34 33.29 32.84
CA THR A 849 11.55 33.64 34.25
C THR A 849 10.88 32.61 35.16
N PRO A 850 11.58 32.05 36.17
CA PRO A 850 10.96 31.24 37.21
C PRO A 850 9.86 31.99 37.97
N VAL A 851 8.72 31.32 38.16
CA VAL A 851 7.55 31.92 38.83
C VAL A 851 7.88 32.29 40.27
N GLU A 852 8.68 31.48 40.97
CA GLU A 852 9.18 31.79 42.32
C GLU A 852 9.82 33.18 42.45
N HIS A 853 10.44 33.70 41.39
CA HIS A 853 11.08 35.01 41.40
C HIS A 853 10.09 36.18 41.27
N VAL A 854 8.84 35.91 40.84
CA VAL A 854 7.78 36.92 40.74
C VAL A 854 7.18 37.17 42.12
N ALA A 855 7.09 38.42 42.54
CA ALA A 855 6.58 38.75 43.87
C ALA A 855 5.08 38.43 43.98
N SER A 856 4.70 37.77 45.07
CA SER A 856 3.29 37.61 45.47
C SER A 856 2.85 38.82 46.29
N SER A 857 1.67 39.35 45.97
CA SER A 857 1.08 40.51 46.64
C SER A 857 -0.42 40.56 46.44
N GLY A 858 -1.10 41.30 47.31
CA GLY A 858 -2.55 41.35 47.30
C GLY A 858 -3.17 41.90 46.01
N ARG A 859 -4.48 41.69 45.87
CA ARG A 859 -5.28 41.91 44.66
C ARG A 859 -5.21 43.36 44.18
N ASN A 860 -5.40 44.32 45.09
CA ASN A 860 -5.39 45.75 44.75
C ASN A 860 -3.99 46.38 44.88
N THR A 861 -3.01 45.88 44.13
CA THR A 861 -1.63 46.40 44.08
C THR A 861 -1.18 46.60 42.63
N GLN A 862 -0.04 47.28 42.42
CA GLN A 862 0.52 47.55 41.09
C GLN A 862 1.48 46.45 40.59
N GLY A 863 1.92 45.54 41.47
CA GLY A 863 2.92 44.53 41.12
C GLY A 863 4.33 45.09 40.91
N VAL A 864 5.20 44.22 40.38
CA VAL A 864 6.64 44.43 40.23
C VAL A 864 7.06 44.28 38.76
N THR A 865 8.29 44.69 38.43
CA THR A 865 8.83 44.46 37.08
C THR A 865 9.06 42.97 36.84
N LEU A 866 8.45 42.45 35.77
CA LEU A 866 8.67 41.10 35.23
C LEU A 866 9.79 41.15 34.19
N ILE A 867 9.66 42.05 33.22
CA ILE A 867 10.59 42.26 32.11
C ILE A 867 10.91 43.75 31.95
N ARG A 868 12.15 44.08 31.62
CA ARG A 868 12.55 45.46 31.30
C ARG A 868 12.42 45.69 29.80
N LEU A 869 11.44 46.49 29.42
CA LEU A 869 11.18 46.86 28.03
C LEU A 869 11.84 48.21 27.70
N SER A 870 12.23 48.38 26.43
CA SER A 870 12.73 49.65 25.90
C SER A 870 11.60 50.68 25.73
N LYS A 871 11.96 51.94 25.44
CA LYS A 871 10.96 52.99 25.14
C LYS A 871 10.20 52.59 23.86
N ASP A 872 8.88 52.67 23.90
CA ASP A 872 7.97 52.24 22.82
C ASP A 872 7.96 50.73 22.53
N GLU A 873 8.23 49.90 23.54
CA GLU A 873 8.12 48.45 23.48
C GLU A 873 7.11 47.96 24.53
N LYS A 874 6.23 47.03 24.14
CA LYS A 874 5.15 46.52 24.99
C LYS A 874 5.17 45.00 25.07
N LEU A 875 4.78 44.47 26.22
CA LEU A 875 4.49 43.06 26.39
C LEU A 875 3.22 42.70 25.62
N VAL A 876 3.28 41.65 24.79
CA VAL A 876 2.15 41.20 23.96
C VAL A 876 1.67 39.79 24.29
N ALA A 877 2.57 38.91 24.75
CA ALA A 877 2.22 37.53 25.07
C ALA A 877 2.92 37.03 26.35
N MET A 878 2.27 36.05 26.99
CA MET A 878 2.76 35.33 28.16
C MET A 878 2.28 33.88 28.09
N ALA A 879 3.18 32.94 28.36
CA ALA A 879 2.88 31.51 28.48
C ALA A 879 3.49 30.92 29.75
N ARG A 880 2.80 29.94 30.32
CA ARG A 880 3.29 29.10 31.43
C ARG A 880 4.00 27.88 30.85
N VAL A 881 5.07 27.46 31.49
CA VAL A 881 5.80 26.22 31.26
C VAL A 881 5.70 25.43 32.55
N GLU A 882 4.99 24.30 32.49
CA GLU A 882 4.82 23.40 33.63
C GLU A 882 6.10 22.64 33.91
N HIS A 883 6.44 22.47 35.19
CA HIS A 883 7.56 21.63 35.59
C HIS A 883 7.05 20.20 35.74
N GLU A 884 7.32 19.33 34.77
CA GLU A 884 7.09 17.90 34.91
C GLU A 884 8.22 17.31 35.78
N GLU A 885 7.87 16.51 36.80
CA GLU A 885 8.85 15.63 37.44
C GLU A 885 9.29 14.63 36.37
N SER A 886 10.45 14.85 35.76
CA SER A 886 11.00 13.86 34.84
C SER A 886 11.17 12.54 35.60
N ASP A 887 10.70 11.43 35.02
CA ASP A 887 10.97 10.05 35.43
C ASP A 887 12.49 9.71 35.52
N ASN A 888 13.37 10.68 35.26
CA ASN A 888 14.81 10.61 35.52
C ASN A 888 15.19 10.56 37.00
N ALA A 889 14.27 10.71 37.96
CA ALA A 889 14.60 10.47 39.38
C ALA A 889 15.08 9.02 39.62
N LEU A 890 14.56 8.04 38.87
CA LEU A 890 15.06 6.66 38.87
C LEU A 890 16.43 6.55 38.20
N VAL A 891 16.68 7.28 37.10
CA VAL A 891 17.96 7.23 36.37
C VAL A 891 19.08 7.91 37.16
N ASP A 892 18.78 9.02 37.85
CA ASP A 892 19.74 9.72 38.70
C ASP A 892 19.94 9.00 40.05
N ALA A 893 18.91 8.35 40.62
CA ALA A 893 19.09 7.43 41.75
C ALA A 893 19.91 6.18 41.38
N MET A 894 19.72 5.62 40.17
CA MET A 894 20.52 4.50 39.66
C MET A 894 21.97 4.89 39.32
N ARG A 895 22.21 6.17 39.01
CA ARG A 895 23.57 6.75 38.89
C ARG A 895 24.23 7.00 40.24
N GLU A 896 23.49 7.44 41.26
CA GLU A 896 24.01 7.60 42.62
C GLU A 896 24.30 6.26 43.31
N ASP A 897 23.54 5.20 43.01
CA ASP A 897 23.78 3.84 43.54
C ASP A 897 24.80 3.01 42.71
N GLY A 898 25.40 3.58 41.67
CA GLY A 898 26.49 2.96 40.92
C GLY A 898 26.12 1.69 40.14
N THR A 899 24.85 1.51 39.78
CA THR A 899 24.37 0.30 39.09
C THR A 899 24.27 0.45 37.57
N PHE A 900 24.71 1.60 37.01
CA PHE A 900 24.66 1.89 35.59
C PHE A 900 26.01 2.41 35.08
N GLU A 901 26.80 1.56 34.42
CA GLU A 901 27.95 1.99 33.60
C GLU A 901 27.50 2.12 32.14
N PRO A 902 27.62 3.31 31.51
CA PRO A 902 27.49 3.41 30.07
C PRO A 902 28.80 2.95 29.41
N GLU A 903 28.75 1.85 28.65
CA GLU A 903 29.84 1.50 27.74
C GLU A 903 29.92 2.55 26.61
N GLY A 904 31.02 3.29 26.58
CA GLY A 904 31.65 3.76 25.34
C GLY A 904 31.20 5.09 24.75
N GLN A 905 31.63 6.21 25.36
CA GLN A 905 32.07 7.38 24.58
C GLN A 905 33.45 7.81 25.07
N GLU A 906 34.43 7.72 24.15
CA GLU A 906 35.81 8.16 24.38
C GLU A 906 35.84 9.64 24.80
N GLN A 907 36.42 9.85 25.97
CA GLN A 907 36.71 11.14 26.54
C GLN A 907 38.01 11.65 25.91
N ILE A 908 37.92 12.67 25.06
CA ILE A 908 39.10 13.41 24.61
C ILE A 908 39.50 14.35 25.76
N ASP A 909 40.54 13.94 26.50
CA ASP A 909 41.21 14.79 27.48
C ASP A 909 41.81 16.03 26.78
N ILE A 910 41.37 17.21 27.18
CA ILE A 910 42.08 18.46 26.94
C ILE A 910 42.56 18.94 28.30
N ASP A 911 43.80 18.57 28.64
CA ASP A 911 44.51 19.21 29.74
C ASP A 911 45.77 19.94 29.22
N ALA A 912 45.75 21.23 29.53
CA ALA A 912 46.87 22.16 29.75
C ALA A 912 48.16 22.02 28.92
N ALA A 913 48.37 22.97 28.00
CA ALA A 913 49.69 23.57 27.76
C ALA A 913 49.56 25.01 27.26
N THR A 914 49.55 25.96 28.20
CA THR A 914 50.15 27.27 27.97
C THR A 914 51.65 27.08 27.77
N GLU A 915 52.17 27.39 26.58
CA GLU A 915 53.36 28.23 26.40
C GLU A 915 53.66 28.41 24.91
N ASN A 916 53.69 29.67 24.50
CA ASN A 916 54.05 30.12 23.17
C ASN A 916 55.52 30.55 23.22
N THR A 917 56.42 29.74 22.69
CA THR A 917 57.77 30.16 22.30
C THR A 917 58.09 29.60 20.91
N ALA A 918 58.23 30.52 19.95
CA ALA A 918 58.90 30.30 18.67
C ALA A 918 60.33 29.75 18.91
N PRO A 919 61.01 29.04 17.97
CA PRO A 919 61.31 29.58 16.64
C PRO A 919 61.57 28.59 15.46
N THR A 920 61.70 29.21 14.27
CA THR A 920 62.61 28.91 13.12
C THR A 920 62.44 27.67 12.23
N ASP A 921 62.19 27.98 10.94
CA ASP A 921 62.91 27.56 9.72
C ASP A 921 63.46 26.12 9.62
N GLU A 922 62.83 25.29 8.80
CA GLU A 922 63.31 24.87 7.45
C GLU A 922 62.22 24.09 6.69
#